data_AF-A0AAW4PHD9-F1
#
_entry.id   AF-A0AAW4PHD9-F1
#
_cell.length_a   1.000
_cell.length_b   1.000
_cell.length_c   1.000
_cell.angle_alpha   90.00
_cell.angle_beta   90.00
_cell.angle_gamma   90.00
#
_symmetry.space_group_name_H-M   'P 1'
#
loop_
_entity.id
_entity.type
_entity.pdbx_description
1 polymer ?
#
loop_
_entity_poly.entity_id
_entity_poly.type
_entity_poly.pdbx_seq_one_letter_code
_entity_poly.pdbx_strand_id
1 'polypeptide(L)'
;MSNSSSEFNTNIIHDDLGGTTEFWGQYTFGELVLFICPVFGYFALLGLPFVPASFLLPATGLLLATELVLFGLHRARPRYYRLTEWLEVRLRWALKKPEYLFGDGAQDTRTVTRLDRVLPHGVKRIDGAHCGAVQVTPANMALKDDGQWEKAVRSLTDLANSLEGKTNLYVTTREIDREAHVTAHQERLDDADTQRLPMLRGLLMEWLNRHTDGDSEPVDGTEMEREYYIIVSVTDADIDDIDRESASLLGSLESLPVVGRVAEMISSDGLTESERDTYKAKKLKDRVGTTARAVNSLYRCSGDPVSPLQLATLTKEYWACESQSFGNLDETTGLSPVHYSRSQEADALDLDIEDLEGGEVPNFDDDDVGEVPSAFSRPGKEQRSWIAPSAIDWEEDYTVIESETYARTFWVETFPEHPTSGMLERLLLDTELKADVSIHIDPYDAQDAVSAISEWVSSLRVLQEDVGELDTEDLQQDIERAKYIRQAVRRNHASLYRAGVFIRVTADGKEELREQTNHLETLMRDSPANCSIKRATRRQEQGLVTVSPLGGNELGHDRLSSMTGEALGALFPFSSNYLRMADGIRYGTHDHNDSTVLIDPWELETGHSELVTGMPGGGKTHGTQARGLRMMKKRSDVKQVFIDPVGDMRGSAELLDAKRITVSGETPLNPCEMHPTPQHVLDASPDMEPVLAKMDEVYGVIMNFLTSRDIALEMHSGLITFLIQTIFERSAIDPDDPSTHTPANSPTMQDLLDLIDEIQAEPGMFPGAETESAKTTIREYADELSVALQPFRRGSTYGNLAEESNLNLIDNDSKAVYLDLQQVEGSGDGLGKQSFIMQLLLSTLYQQAKNMETKVEVIIDEAHYLFADDANLAFLNQIARHQRHAGIRLVMLSQTLQEFYDGDAAEEIAGMCPIMVHHREPELDGETAKRAGMTSEQQHFVNNAEAGKESVGTDQGYSEALVRIDEHGDYPVQVRTSWEEKRVIDLDTHEKDPVDILIEEQPERIEAFEDFLSTEAMKGVLAHHGLTVDQAENVLSGLSEEELVKAMSVAFDQATADETEETQEQRSPTDDGTLPDSMTDTESQLHVQRQTDSPFTGTDGAPHENGGGSHE
;
A
#
# COMPACT_ATOMS: atom_id res chain seq x y z
N MET A 1 42.36 -17.06 28.90
CA MET A 1 41.46 -16.16 29.64
C MET A 1 40.57 -15.49 28.61
N SER A 2 39.51 -16.20 28.20
CA SER A 2 38.44 -15.67 27.35
C SER A 2 37.38 -15.09 28.28
N ASN A 3 37.14 -13.78 28.19
CA ASN A 3 35.95 -13.17 28.79
C ASN A 3 34.75 -13.59 27.95
N SER A 4 34.12 -14.71 28.31
CA SER A 4 32.72 -14.97 27.95
C SER A 4 31.86 -14.28 29.01
N SER A 5 31.64 -12.97 28.86
CA SER A 5 30.46 -12.36 29.44
C SER A 5 29.29 -12.82 28.58
N SER A 6 28.60 -13.89 28.98
CA SER A 6 27.26 -14.15 28.44
C SER A 6 26.40 -12.95 28.84
N GLU A 7 26.09 -12.08 27.89
CA GLU A 7 25.01 -11.12 28.08
C GLU A 7 23.75 -11.92 28.38
N PHE A 8 23.19 -11.71 29.58
CA PHE A 8 21.92 -12.33 29.93
C PHE A 8 20.85 -11.68 29.07
N ASN A 9 20.00 -12.48 28.43
CA ASN A 9 18.83 -11.99 27.70
C ASN A 9 17.95 -11.16 28.67
N THR A 10 17.70 -9.90 28.31
CA THR A 10 16.91 -8.95 29.10
C THR A 10 15.43 -8.94 28.75
N ASN A 11 15.02 -9.71 27.73
CA ASN A 11 13.63 -9.89 27.33
C ASN A 11 12.85 -10.73 28.37
N ILE A 12 12.19 -10.06 29.31
CA ILE A 12 11.46 -10.70 30.42
C ILE A 12 10.13 -9.99 30.70
N ILE A 13 9.07 -10.79 30.86
CA ILE A 13 7.80 -10.38 31.47
C ILE A 13 7.65 -11.12 32.80
N HIS A 14 7.28 -10.41 33.86
CA HIS A 14 7.08 -11.01 35.18
C HIS A 14 5.73 -10.65 35.79
N ASP A 15 5.01 -11.68 36.24
CA ASP A 15 3.64 -11.56 36.76
C ASP A 15 3.56 -10.82 38.12
N ASP A 16 4.55 -10.98 39.01
CA ASP A 16 4.51 -10.38 40.36
C ASP A 16 5.19 -9.00 40.51
N LEU A 17 5.78 -8.42 39.47
CA LEU A 17 6.57 -7.18 39.60
C LEU A 17 5.72 -5.90 39.81
N GLY A 18 4.41 -6.05 40.03
CA GLY A 18 3.46 -4.95 40.24
C GLY A 18 2.31 -5.21 41.22
N GLY A 19 2.31 -6.31 41.98
CA GLY A 19 1.26 -6.58 42.96
C GLY A 19 1.38 -5.70 44.21
N THR A 20 0.29 -5.06 44.64
CA THR A 20 0.23 -4.50 46.01
C THR A 20 0.46 -5.63 47.01
N THR A 21 1.55 -5.51 47.76
CA THR A 21 2.11 -6.45 48.73
C THR A 21 1.09 -7.38 49.39
N GLU A 22 1.24 -8.68 49.12
CA GLU A 22 0.75 -9.72 50.00
C GLU A 22 1.37 -9.49 51.40
N PHE A 23 0.55 -9.20 52.40
CA PHE A 23 1.04 -8.80 53.73
C PHE A 23 1.54 -10.03 54.51
N TRP A 24 0.93 -11.19 54.30
CA TRP A 24 1.32 -12.44 54.97
C TRP A 24 0.83 -13.69 54.21
N GLY A 25 1.74 -14.34 53.47
CA GLY A 25 1.36 -15.43 52.54
C GLY A 25 0.30 -14.96 51.55
N GLN A 26 -0.67 -15.82 51.18
CA GLN A 26 -1.74 -15.50 50.20
C GLN A 26 -2.81 -14.49 50.68
N TYR A 27 -2.55 -13.72 51.75
CA TYR A 27 -3.51 -12.79 52.35
C TYR A 27 -3.04 -11.34 52.25
N THR A 28 -3.89 -10.51 51.66
CA THR A 28 -3.73 -9.05 51.68
C THR A 28 -4.08 -8.47 53.05
N PHE A 29 -3.62 -7.25 53.34
CA PHE A 29 -4.01 -6.54 54.56
C PHE A 29 -5.53 -6.40 54.70
N GLY A 30 -6.24 -6.12 53.60
CA GLY A 30 -7.70 -6.03 53.58
C GLY A 30 -8.39 -7.36 53.91
N GLU A 31 -7.86 -8.49 53.42
CA GLU A 31 -8.37 -9.82 53.76
C GLU A 31 -8.08 -10.16 55.23
N LEU A 32 -6.88 -9.85 55.73
CA LEU A 32 -6.56 -10.00 57.15
C LEU A 32 -7.52 -9.20 58.03
N VAL A 33 -7.82 -7.95 57.66
CA VAL A 33 -8.84 -7.14 58.34
C VAL A 33 -10.22 -7.80 58.28
N LEU A 34 -10.61 -8.38 57.14
CA LEU A 34 -11.87 -9.11 56.97
C LEU A 34 -12.00 -10.31 57.95
N PHE A 35 -10.91 -11.04 58.18
CA PHE A 35 -10.85 -12.15 59.15
C PHE A 35 -10.68 -11.67 60.61
N ILE A 36 -10.02 -10.52 60.83
CA ILE A 36 -9.75 -10.00 62.18
C ILE A 36 -10.96 -9.23 62.74
N CYS A 37 -11.71 -8.52 61.92
CA CYS A 37 -12.84 -7.69 62.35
C CYS A 37 -13.93 -8.46 63.13
N PRO A 38 -14.42 -9.63 62.69
CA PRO A 38 -15.39 -10.43 63.43
C PRO A 38 -14.86 -10.85 64.81
N VAL A 39 -13.58 -11.27 64.86
CA VAL A 39 -12.89 -11.66 66.09
C VAL A 39 -12.76 -10.48 67.05
N PHE A 40 -12.34 -9.31 66.54
CA PHE A 40 -12.21 -8.09 67.33
C PHE A 40 -13.58 -7.61 67.85
N GLY A 41 -14.62 -7.64 67.02
CA GLY A 41 -16.00 -7.32 67.42
C GLY A 41 -16.52 -8.25 68.51
N TYR A 42 -16.18 -9.55 68.44
CA TYR A 42 -16.49 -10.51 69.49
C TYR A 42 -15.75 -10.20 70.80
N PHE A 43 -14.47 -9.82 70.76
CA PHE A 43 -13.72 -9.38 71.94
C PHE A 43 -14.23 -8.06 72.53
N ALA A 44 -14.62 -7.10 71.69
CA ALA A 44 -15.27 -5.88 72.12
C ALA A 44 -16.59 -6.17 72.84
N LEU A 45 -17.36 -7.15 72.34
CA LEU A 45 -18.58 -7.64 72.99
C LEU A 45 -18.29 -8.28 74.35
N LEU A 46 -17.24 -9.09 74.48
CA LEU A 46 -16.80 -9.64 75.78
C LEU A 46 -16.36 -8.56 76.78
N GLY A 47 -15.84 -7.43 76.29
CA GLY A 47 -15.39 -6.30 77.10
C GLY A 47 -16.51 -5.41 77.64
N LEU A 48 -17.75 -5.58 77.18
CA LEU A 48 -18.90 -4.80 77.67
C LEU A 48 -19.30 -5.25 79.09
N PRO A 49 -19.47 -4.33 80.05
CA PRO A 49 -20.00 -4.69 81.35
C PRO A 49 -21.44 -5.18 81.17
N PHE A 50 -21.73 -6.40 81.66
CA PHE A 50 -23.05 -7.05 81.67
C PHE A 50 -23.53 -7.80 80.40
N VAL A 51 -22.66 -8.54 79.70
CA VAL A 51 -23.13 -9.50 78.68
C VAL A 51 -23.70 -10.78 79.35
N PRO A 52 -24.97 -11.15 79.12
CA PRO A 52 -25.54 -12.38 79.66
C PRO A 52 -24.83 -13.63 79.11
N ALA A 53 -24.54 -14.62 79.96
CA ALA A 53 -23.90 -15.87 79.54
C ALA A 53 -24.71 -16.64 78.47
N SER A 54 -26.04 -16.46 78.44
CA SER A 54 -26.93 -17.01 77.42
C SER A 54 -26.71 -16.41 76.02
N PHE A 55 -26.06 -15.25 75.92
CA PHE A 55 -25.74 -14.58 74.65
C PHE A 55 -24.34 -14.95 74.14
N LEU A 56 -23.43 -15.38 75.02
CA LEU A 56 -22.06 -15.73 74.64
C LEU A 56 -21.97 -16.98 73.78
N LEU A 57 -22.72 -18.04 74.09
CA LEU A 57 -22.75 -19.29 73.31
C LEU A 57 -23.28 -19.10 71.87
N PRO A 58 -24.37 -18.36 71.65
CA PRO A 58 -24.80 -17.98 70.29
C PRO A 58 -23.79 -17.08 69.58
N ALA A 59 -23.17 -16.12 70.28
CA ALA A 59 -22.19 -15.21 69.69
C ALA A 59 -20.90 -15.93 69.27
N THR A 60 -20.40 -16.89 70.07
CA THR A 60 -19.27 -17.75 69.66
C THR A 60 -19.61 -18.65 68.50
N GLY A 61 -20.83 -19.22 68.49
CA GLY A 61 -21.32 -20.03 67.37
C GLY A 61 -21.41 -19.21 66.07
N LEU A 62 -21.90 -17.97 66.15
CA LEU A 62 -21.97 -17.06 65.02
C LEU A 62 -20.57 -16.65 64.51
N LEU A 63 -19.62 -16.38 65.42
CA LEU A 63 -18.23 -16.10 65.05
C LEU A 63 -17.62 -17.28 64.29
N LEU A 64 -17.68 -18.49 64.86
CA LEU A 64 -17.13 -19.69 64.22
C LEU A 64 -17.80 -19.98 62.87
N ALA A 65 -19.11 -19.78 62.75
CA ALA A 65 -19.82 -19.93 61.48
C ALA A 65 -19.36 -18.88 60.46
N THR A 66 -19.18 -17.63 60.89
CA THR A 66 -18.70 -16.54 60.03
C THR A 66 -17.28 -16.82 59.53
N GLU A 67 -16.37 -17.22 60.41
CA GLU A 67 -14.99 -17.60 60.05
C GLU A 67 -14.95 -18.80 59.09
N LEU A 68 -15.75 -19.84 59.35
CA LEU A 68 -15.84 -20.99 58.44
C LEU A 68 -16.39 -20.62 57.06
N VAL A 69 -17.37 -19.71 57.01
CA VAL A 69 -17.92 -19.20 55.75
C VAL A 69 -16.88 -18.36 55.01
N LEU A 70 -16.18 -17.44 55.68
CA LEU A 70 -15.12 -16.63 55.08
C LEU A 70 -13.97 -17.51 54.55
N PHE A 71 -13.58 -18.53 55.31
CA PHE A 71 -12.58 -19.51 54.87
C PHE A 71 -13.07 -20.32 53.66
N GLY A 72 -14.33 -20.77 53.67
CA GLY A 72 -14.94 -21.45 52.54
C GLY A 72 -15.01 -20.58 51.28
N LEU A 73 -15.35 -19.29 51.42
CA LEU A 73 -15.35 -18.32 50.33
C LEU A 73 -13.95 -18.04 49.81
N HIS A 74 -12.95 -17.92 50.68
CA HIS A 74 -11.55 -17.77 50.30
C HIS A 74 -11.05 -18.96 49.47
N ARG A 75 -11.51 -20.17 49.79
CA ARG A 75 -11.17 -21.39 49.03
C ARG A 75 -11.87 -21.45 47.67
N ALA A 76 -13.08 -20.90 47.58
CA ALA A 76 -13.93 -20.97 46.40
C ALA A 76 -13.70 -19.83 45.39
N ARG A 77 -13.03 -18.74 45.79
CA ARG A 77 -12.74 -17.61 44.91
C ARG A 77 -11.89 -18.06 43.70
N PRO A 78 -12.11 -17.49 42.51
CA PRO A 78 -11.17 -17.63 41.40
C PRO A 78 -9.79 -17.08 41.79
N ARG A 79 -8.72 -17.73 41.34
CA ARG A 79 -7.34 -17.38 41.76
C ARG A 79 -6.91 -15.96 41.36
N TYR A 80 -7.49 -15.43 40.27
CA TYR A 80 -7.25 -14.09 39.74
C TYR A 80 -8.03 -12.97 40.45
N TYR A 81 -8.86 -13.31 41.45
CA TYR A 81 -9.57 -12.33 42.26
C TYR A 81 -9.11 -12.35 43.73
N ARG A 82 -8.94 -11.16 44.31
CA ARG A 82 -8.86 -11.01 45.76
C ARG A 82 -10.20 -11.37 46.38
N LEU A 83 -10.25 -11.95 47.59
CA LEU A 83 -11.51 -12.35 48.20
C LEU A 83 -12.42 -11.12 48.41
N THR A 84 -11.84 -10.00 48.82
CA THR A 84 -12.53 -8.72 49.00
C THR A 84 -13.09 -8.20 47.67
N GLU A 85 -12.27 -8.18 46.62
CA GLU A 85 -12.66 -7.76 45.27
C GLU A 85 -13.74 -8.69 44.69
N TRP A 86 -13.58 -10.01 44.83
CA TRP A 86 -14.55 -11.00 44.36
C TRP A 86 -15.91 -10.82 45.02
N LEU A 87 -15.91 -10.64 46.35
CA LEU A 87 -17.14 -10.37 47.11
C LEU A 87 -17.74 -9.03 46.72
N GLU A 88 -16.91 -7.99 46.54
CA GLU A 88 -17.36 -6.68 46.11
C GLU A 88 -18.00 -6.71 44.73
N VAL A 89 -17.37 -7.34 43.73
CA VAL A 89 -17.92 -7.48 42.37
C VAL A 89 -19.24 -8.23 42.41
N ARG A 90 -19.32 -9.35 43.15
CA ARG A 90 -20.57 -10.12 43.27
C ARG A 90 -21.67 -9.35 44.00
N LEU A 91 -21.33 -8.64 45.07
CA LEU A 91 -22.26 -7.84 45.86
C LEU A 91 -22.74 -6.64 45.05
N ARG A 92 -21.84 -5.91 44.40
CA ARG A 92 -22.14 -4.78 43.52
C ARG A 92 -23.04 -5.22 42.36
N TRP A 93 -22.76 -6.38 41.74
CA TRP A 93 -23.62 -6.96 40.71
C TRP A 93 -25.01 -7.33 41.25
N ALA A 94 -25.09 -7.97 42.42
CA ALA A 94 -26.36 -8.36 43.03
C ALA A 94 -27.19 -7.15 43.54
N LEU A 95 -26.53 -6.05 43.89
CA LEU A 95 -27.14 -4.81 44.37
C LEU A 95 -27.39 -3.78 43.27
N LYS A 96 -26.86 -3.98 42.05
CA LYS A 96 -26.95 -3.02 40.95
C LYS A 96 -28.42 -2.74 40.63
N LYS A 97 -28.92 -1.60 41.12
CA LYS A 97 -29.99 -0.87 40.45
C LYS A 97 -29.31 -0.06 39.34
N PRO A 98 -29.85 0.01 38.12
CA PRO A 98 -29.16 0.70 37.04
C PRO A 98 -28.97 2.17 37.42
N GLU A 99 -27.73 2.60 37.66
CA GLU A 99 -27.37 4.01 37.88
C GLU A 99 -27.44 4.83 36.58
N TYR A 100 -27.78 4.18 35.48
CA TYR A 100 -27.97 4.76 34.17
C TYR A 100 -29.38 5.27 33.94
N LEU A 101 -30.24 5.50 34.94
CA LEU A 101 -31.62 5.90 34.66
C LEU A 101 -31.81 7.42 34.85
N PHE A 102 -32.20 8.13 33.79
CA PHE A 102 -32.71 9.50 33.88
C PHE A 102 -34.05 9.53 34.64
N GLY A 103 -34.50 10.70 35.09
CA GLY A 103 -35.68 10.84 35.98
C GLY A 103 -36.97 10.10 35.54
N ASP A 104 -37.14 9.86 34.24
CA ASP A 104 -38.28 9.15 33.65
C ASP A 104 -38.04 7.63 33.43
N GLY A 105 -36.89 7.09 33.84
CA GLY A 105 -36.55 5.66 33.72
C GLY A 105 -35.90 5.25 32.39
N ALA A 106 -35.36 6.19 31.61
CA ALA A 106 -34.60 5.92 30.38
C ALA A 106 -33.10 5.79 30.65
N GLN A 107 -32.39 4.93 29.89
CA GLN A 107 -30.96 4.70 30.07
C GLN A 107 -30.11 5.94 29.65
N ASP A 108 -29.09 6.30 30.42
CA ASP A 108 -28.13 7.39 30.19
C ASP A 108 -26.75 6.78 29.99
N THR A 109 -26.42 6.47 28.74
CA THR A 109 -25.16 5.86 28.31
C THR A 109 -24.03 6.88 28.14
N ARG A 110 -24.30 8.18 28.27
CA ARG A 110 -23.37 9.28 27.96
C ARG A 110 -22.11 9.29 28.81
N THR A 111 -22.19 8.77 30.02
CA THR A 111 -21.06 8.69 30.94
C THR A 111 -20.14 7.52 30.62
N VAL A 112 -20.62 6.51 29.89
CA VAL A 112 -19.88 5.27 29.59
C VAL A 112 -18.70 5.55 28.66
N THR A 113 -18.83 6.50 27.73
CA THR A 113 -17.76 6.86 26.78
C THR A 113 -16.56 7.57 27.40
N ARG A 114 -16.67 8.02 28.66
CA ARG A 114 -15.68 8.85 29.38
C ARG A 114 -15.31 10.17 28.69
N LEU A 115 -16.03 10.53 27.64
CA LEU A 115 -15.93 11.81 26.97
C LEU A 115 -16.63 12.91 27.79
N ASP A 116 -16.00 14.08 27.90
CA ASP A 116 -16.62 15.29 28.45
C ASP A 116 -16.99 16.29 27.34
N ARG A 117 -16.03 16.63 26.49
CA ARG A 117 -16.20 17.59 25.39
C ARG A 117 -15.11 17.41 24.33
N VAL A 118 -15.45 17.65 23.07
CA VAL A 118 -14.48 17.76 21.96
C VAL A 118 -13.97 19.20 21.90
N LEU A 119 -12.66 19.39 21.97
CA LEU A 119 -11.96 20.68 21.91
C LEU A 119 -11.25 20.83 20.55
N PRO A 120 -10.90 22.06 20.12
CA PRO A 120 -10.17 22.28 18.87
C PRO A 120 -8.79 21.61 18.82
N HIS A 121 -8.16 21.37 19.97
CA HIS A 121 -6.83 20.79 20.09
C HIS A 121 -6.82 19.33 20.57
N GLY A 122 -7.96 18.76 20.93
CA GLY A 122 -8.04 17.39 21.46
C GLY A 122 -9.39 17.05 22.10
N VAL A 123 -9.49 15.89 22.74
CA VAL A 123 -10.71 15.44 23.41
C VAL A 123 -10.54 15.49 24.92
N LYS A 124 -11.43 16.21 25.63
CA LYS A 124 -11.42 16.27 27.10
C LYS A 124 -12.20 15.09 27.68
N ARG A 125 -11.56 14.33 28.55
CA ARG A 125 -12.16 13.24 29.34
C ARG A 125 -12.85 13.76 30.60
N ILE A 126 -13.72 12.94 31.18
CA ILE A 126 -14.46 13.26 32.41
C ILE A 126 -13.57 13.46 33.65
N ASP A 127 -12.36 12.91 33.63
CA ASP A 127 -11.35 13.06 34.69
C ASP A 127 -10.48 14.31 34.49
N GLY A 128 -10.77 15.12 33.46
CA GLY A 128 -10.04 16.35 33.17
C GLY A 128 -8.79 16.15 32.30
N ALA A 129 -8.46 14.92 31.88
CA ALA A 129 -7.36 14.67 30.96
C ALA A 129 -7.71 15.14 29.53
N HIS A 130 -6.72 15.66 28.81
CA HIS A 130 -6.84 16.01 27.40
C HIS A 130 -6.16 14.92 26.56
N CYS A 131 -6.87 14.37 25.58
CA CYS A 131 -6.42 13.27 24.74
C CYS A 131 -6.21 13.70 23.29
N GLY A 132 -5.19 13.13 22.67
CA GLY A 132 -4.87 13.26 21.26
C GLY A 132 -4.39 11.91 20.72
N ALA A 133 -4.28 11.79 19.40
CA ALA A 133 -3.94 10.53 18.76
C ALA A 133 -3.02 10.74 17.55
N VAL A 134 -2.23 9.72 17.26
CA VAL A 134 -1.45 9.58 16.04
C VAL A 134 -1.88 8.26 15.39
N GLN A 135 -2.32 8.30 14.13
CA GLN A 135 -2.62 7.11 13.34
C GLN A 135 -1.31 6.55 12.82
N VAL A 136 -1.14 5.24 12.92
CA VAL A 136 0.08 4.54 12.50
C VAL A 136 -0.24 3.70 11.28
N THR A 137 0.47 3.94 10.19
CA THR A 137 0.50 3.03 9.05
C THR A 137 1.50 1.91 9.35
N PRO A 138 1.05 0.65 9.45
CA PRO A 138 1.85 -0.48 9.92
C PRO A 138 2.84 -0.99 8.88
N ALA A 139 3.84 -1.74 9.34
CA ALA A 139 4.78 -2.47 8.48
C ALA A 139 4.23 -3.85 8.11
N ASN A 140 4.49 -4.33 6.88
CA ASN A 140 4.29 -5.76 6.58
C ASN A 140 5.43 -6.61 7.14
N MET A 141 5.10 -7.43 8.15
CA MET A 141 6.05 -8.30 8.86
C MET A 141 5.95 -9.80 8.51
N ALA A 142 5.02 -10.20 7.62
CA ALA A 142 4.63 -11.61 7.43
C ALA A 142 5.76 -12.54 6.92
N LEU A 143 6.72 -12.02 6.15
CA LEU A 143 7.86 -12.78 5.59
C LEU A 143 9.23 -12.31 6.13
N LYS A 144 9.26 -11.68 7.30
CA LYS A 144 10.48 -11.10 7.86
C LYS A 144 11.30 -12.13 8.63
N ASP A 145 12.62 -12.07 8.45
CA ASP A 145 13.56 -12.89 9.19
C ASP A 145 13.73 -12.42 10.65
N ASP A 146 14.38 -13.24 11.48
CA ASP A 146 14.63 -12.93 12.89
C ASP A 146 15.37 -11.59 13.08
N GLY A 147 16.26 -11.23 12.14
CA GLY A 147 17.05 -10.00 12.21
C GLY A 147 16.22 -8.73 11.92
N GLN A 148 15.24 -8.82 11.03
CA GLN A 148 14.29 -7.75 10.74
C GLN A 148 13.29 -7.60 11.89
N TRP A 149 12.83 -8.70 12.49
CA TRP A 149 12.05 -8.68 13.72
C TRP A 149 12.82 -8.02 14.88
N GLU A 150 14.11 -8.31 15.05
CA GLU A 150 14.94 -7.62 16.05
C GLU A 150 14.98 -6.10 15.83
N LYS A 151 15.03 -5.63 14.57
CA LYS A 151 14.96 -4.19 14.26
C LYS A 151 13.61 -3.58 14.62
N ALA A 152 12.50 -4.27 14.31
CA ALA A 152 11.17 -3.83 14.68
C ALA A 152 11.00 -3.73 16.21
N VAL A 153 11.41 -4.77 16.94
CA VAL A 153 11.41 -4.83 18.41
C VAL A 153 12.23 -3.70 19.02
N ARG A 154 13.45 -3.45 18.52
CA ARG A 154 14.29 -2.34 18.98
C ARG A 154 13.63 -0.99 18.71
N SER A 155 13.05 -0.80 17.52
CA SER A 155 12.39 0.45 17.16
C SER A 155 11.20 0.78 18.07
N LEU A 156 10.37 -0.23 18.43
CA LEU A 156 9.28 -0.03 19.38
C LEU A 156 9.78 0.22 20.81
N THR A 157 10.88 -0.42 21.19
CA THR A 157 11.54 -0.16 22.48
C THR A 157 12.01 1.29 22.57
N ASP A 158 12.62 1.80 21.50
CA ASP A 158 13.09 3.18 21.39
C ASP A 158 11.92 4.17 21.40
N LEU A 159 10.83 3.85 20.69
CA LEU A 159 9.59 4.63 20.74
C LEU A 159 9.05 4.69 22.18
N ALA A 160 8.92 3.55 22.87
CA ALA A 160 8.44 3.51 24.25
C ALA A 160 9.31 4.36 25.20
N ASN A 161 10.63 4.38 24.99
CA ASN A 161 11.55 5.22 25.76
C ASN A 161 11.36 6.73 25.49
N SER A 162 10.88 7.09 24.30
CA SER A 162 10.62 8.49 23.91
C SER A 162 9.24 9.01 24.33
N LEU A 163 8.30 8.10 24.65
CA LEU A 163 6.95 8.47 25.06
C LEU A 163 6.96 9.03 26.49
N GLU A 164 6.26 10.14 26.67
CA GLU A 164 6.07 10.75 27.99
C GLU A 164 4.72 10.34 28.60
N GLY A 165 4.78 9.79 29.81
CA GLY A 165 3.58 9.45 30.59
C GLY A 165 2.82 8.24 30.06
N LYS A 166 1.57 8.10 30.51
CA LYS A 166 0.72 6.96 30.15
C LYS A 166 0.26 7.06 28.70
N THR A 167 0.52 6.01 27.94
CA THR A 167 0.18 5.90 26.53
C THR A 167 -0.62 4.63 26.27
N ASN A 168 -1.58 4.69 25.35
CA ASN A 168 -2.36 3.53 24.92
C ASN A 168 -2.11 3.28 23.43
N LEU A 169 -1.69 2.07 23.08
CA LEU A 169 -1.68 1.62 21.68
C LEU A 169 -3.02 0.97 21.40
N TYR A 170 -3.80 1.54 20.51
CA TYR A 170 -5.15 1.11 20.19
C TYR A 170 -5.18 0.54 18.77
N VAL A 171 -5.73 -0.67 18.62
CA VAL A 171 -5.97 -1.33 17.34
C VAL A 171 -7.46 -1.61 17.24
N THR A 172 -8.07 -1.25 16.13
CA THR A 172 -9.49 -1.52 15.86
C THR A 172 -9.64 -2.22 14.52
N THR A 173 -10.74 -2.95 14.37
CA THR A 173 -11.06 -3.65 13.12
C THR A 173 -12.32 -3.03 12.53
N ARG A 174 -12.25 -2.62 11.25
CA ARG A 174 -13.33 -1.95 10.52
C ARG A 174 -13.73 -2.77 9.31
N GLU A 175 -15.03 -2.76 9.02
CA GLU A 175 -15.54 -3.19 7.72
C GLU A 175 -15.18 -2.13 6.69
N ILE A 176 -14.66 -2.59 5.55
CA ILE A 176 -14.28 -1.72 4.45
C ILE A 176 -15.54 -1.21 3.77
N ASP A 177 -15.68 0.12 3.71
CA ASP A 177 -16.73 0.77 2.96
C ASP A 177 -16.55 0.52 1.45
N ARG A 178 -17.42 -0.31 0.89
CA ARG A 178 -17.44 -0.64 -0.54
C ARG A 178 -18.19 0.39 -1.37
N GLU A 179 -18.98 1.27 -0.76
CA GLU A 179 -19.85 2.22 -1.45
C GLU A 179 -19.04 3.18 -2.31
N ALA A 180 -17.98 3.77 -1.75
CA ALA A 180 -17.10 4.67 -2.48
C ALA A 180 -16.44 3.98 -3.70
N HIS A 181 -16.01 2.73 -3.54
CA HIS A 181 -15.36 1.99 -4.63
C HIS A 181 -16.35 1.63 -5.74
N VAL A 182 -17.56 1.21 -5.38
CA VAL A 182 -18.65 0.93 -6.34
C VAL A 182 -19.06 2.21 -7.05
N THR A 183 -19.25 3.31 -6.33
CA THR A 183 -19.63 4.61 -6.90
C THR A 183 -18.61 5.09 -7.93
N ALA A 184 -17.31 5.02 -7.62
CA ALA A 184 -16.26 5.38 -8.58
C ALA A 184 -16.31 4.54 -9.88
N HIS A 185 -16.67 3.25 -9.79
CA HIS A 185 -16.83 2.38 -10.97
C HIS A 185 -18.16 2.61 -11.71
N GLN A 186 -19.18 3.16 -11.04
CA GLN A 186 -20.41 3.60 -11.70
C GLN A 186 -20.17 4.90 -12.48
N GLU A 187 -19.51 5.89 -11.88
CA GLU A 187 -19.17 7.17 -12.53
C GLU A 187 -18.32 6.97 -13.79
N ARG A 188 -17.37 6.03 -13.73
CA ARG A 188 -16.59 5.52 -14.87
C ARG A 188 -17.40 5.18 -16.11
N LEU A 189 -18.62 4.64 -15.97
CA LEU A 189 -19.43 4.24 -17.13
C LEU A 189 -19.85 5.44 -17.99
N ASP A 190 -19.79 6.66 -17.45
CA ASP A 190 -20.12 7.89 -18.16
C ASP A 190 -18.90 8.60 -18.77
N ASP A 191 -17.68 8.10 -18.49
CA ASP A 191 -16.44 8.63 -19.08
C ASP A 191 -16.41 8.44 -20.61
N ALA A 192 -15.76 9.37 -21.31
CA ALA A 192 -15.73 9.38 -22.78
C ALA A 192 -15.04 8.14 -23.38
N ASP A 193 -14.02 7.60 -22.71
CA ASP A 193 -13.30 6.42 -23.15
C ASP A 193 -14.12 5.14 -22.99
N THR A 194 -14.86 4.98 -21.88
CA THR A 194 -15.75 3.83 -21.66
C THR A 194 -16.96 3.86 -22.60
N GLN A 195 -17.48 5.04 -22.93
CA GLN A 195 -18.54 5.20 -23.94
C GLN A 195 -18.06 4.87 -25.35
N ARG A 196 -16.78 5.12 -25.64
CA ARG A 196 -16.15 4.83 -26.94
C ARG A 196 -15.71 3.38 -27.09
N LEU A 197 -15.29 2.72 -25.99
CA LEU A 197 -14.73 1.38 -25.97
C LEU A 197 -15.73 0.37 -25.37
N PRO A 198 -16.49 -0.36 -26.20
CA PRO A 198 -17.48 -1.33 -25.73
C PRO A 198 -16.87 -2.36 -24.78
N MET A 199 -15.66 -2.82 -25.09
CA MET A 199 -14.94 -3.81 -24.30
C MET A 199 -14.68 -3.36 -22.85
N LEU A 200 -14.19 -2.13 -22.68
CA LEU A 200 -13.94 -1.55 -21.35
C LEU A 200 -15.26 -1.36 -20.58
N ARG A 201 -16.32 -0.92 -21.26
CA ARG A 201 -17.67 -0.81 -20.69
C ARG A 201 -18.23 -2.16 -20.25
N GLY A 202 -18.07 -3.20 -21.07
CA GLY A 202 -18.51 -4.56 -20.75
C GLY A 202 -17.82 -5.11 -19.50
N LEU A 203 -16.50 -4.94 -19.41
CA LEU A 203 -15.73 -5.33 -18.22
C LEU A 203 -16.16 -4.58 -16.95
N LEU A 204 -16.46 -3.28 -17.06
CA LEU A 204 -16.96 -2.47 -15.94
C LEU A 204 -18.36 -2.90 -15.50
N MET A 205 -19.26 -3.17 -16.44
CA MET A 205 -20.61 -3.65 -16.15
C MET A 205 -20.61 -5.01 -15.46
N GLU A 206 -19.79 -5.95 -15.93
CA GLU A 206 -19.69 -7.27 -15.30
C GLU A 206 -19.06 -7.20 -13.90
N TRP A 207 -18.09 -6.29 -13.72
CA TRP A 207 -17.56 -6.01 -12.39
C TRP A 207 -18.64 -5.44 -11.46
N LEU A 208 -19.42 -4.45 -11.92
CA LEU A 208 -20.51 -3.85 -11.12
C LEU A 208 -21.58 -4.89 -10.77
N ASN A 209 -22.06 -5.67 -11.74
CA ASN A 209 -23.06 -6.72 -11.53
C ASN A 209 -22.70 -7.74 -10.45
N ARG A 210 -21.40 -7.92 -10.17
CA ARG A 210 -20.91 -8.83 -9.13
C ARG A 210 -20.83 -8.17 -7.76
N HIS A 211 -20.58 -6.87 -7.72
CA HIS A 211 -20.36 -6.11 -6.49
C HIS A 211 -21.59 -5.29 -6.09
N THR A 212 -22.65 -5.29 -6.89
CA THR A 212 -23.93 -4.66 -6.57
C THR A 212 -25.09 -5.65 -6.61
N ASP A 213 -26.12 -5.38 -5.83
CA ASP A 213 -27.37 -6.13 -5.83
C ASP A 213 -28.31 -5.69 -6.98
N GLY A 214 -29.56 -6.20 -6.96
CA GLY A 214 -30.55 -5.89 -7.99
C GLY A 214 -31.00 -4.42 -8.04
N ASP A 215 -30.74 -3.65 -6.97
CA ASP A 215 -31.05 -2.23 -6.86
C ASP A 215 -29.80 -1.34 -7.05
N SER A 216 -28.68 -1.94 -7.48
CA SER A 216 -27.36 -1.27 -7.67
C SER A 216 -26.71 -0.80 -6.37
N GLU A 217 -27.15 -1.32 -5.22
CA GLU A 217 -26.50 -1.07 -3.94
C GLU A 217 -25.31 -2.03 -3.76
N PRO A 218 -24.21 -1.62 -3.10
CA PRO A 218 -23.07 -2.51 -2.86
C PRO A 218 -23.51 -3.78 -2.12
N VAL A 219 -23.08 -4.95 -2.59
CA VAL A 219 -23.28 -6.20 -1.86
C VAL A 219 -22.42 -6.18 -0.59
N ASP A 220 -23.05 -6.43 0.56
CA ASP A 220 -22.38 -6.50 1.86
C ASP A 220 -21.09 -7.32 1.77
N GLY A 221 -20.01 -6.69 2.23
CA GLY A 221 -18.67 -7.22 2.18
C GLY A 221 -18.13 -7.57 3.54
N THR A 222 -17.54 -8.75 3.67
CA THR A 222 -16.89 -9.21 4.91
C THR A 222 -15.41 -8.84 4.99
N GLU A 223 -14.89 -7.97 4.10
CA GLU A 223 -13.47 -7.61 4.16
C GLU A 223 -13.24 -6.62 5.30
N MET A 224 -12.44 -7.06 6.27
CA MET A 224 -12.06 -6.29 7.44
C MET A 224 -10.66 -5.70 7.27
N GLU A 225 -10.47 -4.47 7.73
CA GLU A 225 -9.19 -3.78 7.82
C GLU A 225 -8.91 -3.40 9.28
N ARG A 226 -7.65 -3.49 9.70
CA ARG A 226 -7.20 -2.98 11.00
C ARG A 226 -6.62 -1.57 10.90
N GLU A 227 -6.98 -0.73 11.85
CA GLU A 227 -6.37 0.58 12.02
C GLU A 227 -5.62 0.64 13.34
N TYR A 228 -4.49 1.35 13.34
CA TYR A 228 -3.57 1.42 14.47
C TYR A 228 -3.43 2.87 14.91
N TYR A 229 -3.53 3.10 16.22
CA TYR A 229 -3.47 4.43 16.82
C TYR A 229 -2.61 4.42 18.06
N ILE A 230 -1.86 5.50 18.28
CA ILE A 230 -1.20 5.80 19.55
C ILE A 230 -1.97 6.93 20.20
N ILE A 231 -2.66 6.62 21.30
CA ILE A 231 -3.43 7.60 22.07
C ILE A 231 -2.56 8.12 23.21
N VAL A 232 -2.36 9.43 23.22
CA VAL A 232 -1.64 10.15 24.25
C VAL A 232 -2.60 10.96 25.10
N SER A 233 -2.31 11.05 26.40
CA SER A 233 -3.12 11.82 27.34
C SER A 233 -2.25 12.78 28.15
N VAL A 234 -2.80 13.94 28.49
CA VAL A 234 -2.18 14.94 29.37
C VAL A 234 -3.11 15.19 30.55
N THR A 235 -2.62 14.89 31.74
CA THR A 235 -3.33 15.02 33.02
C THR A 235 -2.92 16.28 33.76
N ASP A 236 -3.57 16.60 34.88
CA ASP A 236 -3.12 17.69 35.76
C ASP A 236 -1.72 17.44 36.34
N ALA A 237 -1.38 16.19 36.65
CA ALA A 237 -0.05 15.84 37.14
C ALA A 237 1.07 16.15 36.13
N ASP A 238 0.76 16.10 34.82
CA ASP A 238 1.71 16.44 33.76
C ASP A 238 2.04 17.94 33.72
N ILE A 239 1.17 18.83 34.22
CA ILE A 239 1.38 20.28 34.19
C ILE A 239 1.89 20.83 35.54
N ASP A 240 1.77 20.06 36.63
CA ASP A 240 2.15 20.48 37.98
C ASP A 240 3.67 20.72 38.18
N ASP A 241 4.53 20.17 37.31
CA ASP A 241 5.98 20.45 37.35
C ASP A 241 6.32 21.90 36.92
N ILE A 242 5.46 22.52 36.10
CA ILE A 242 5.59 23.92 35.69
C ILE A 242 5.30 24.86 36.88
N ASP A 243 4.30 24.50 37.70
CA ASP A 243 3.89 25.27 38.89
C ASP A 243 4.95 25.22 40.02
N ARG A 244 5.76 24.15 40.07
CA ARG A 244 6.90 24.06 41.01
C ARG A 244 8.09 24.92 40.61
N GLU A 245 8.38 25.07 39.32
CA GLU A 245 9.46 25.94 38.85
C GLU A 245 9.16 27.42 39.12
N SER A 246 7.93 27.89 38.86
CA SER A 246 7.47 29.24 39.21
C SER A 246 7.50 29.50 40.73
N ALA A 247 7.10 28.51 41.55
CA ALA A 247 7.16 28.62 43.01
C ALA A 247 8.60 28.65 43.55
N SER A 248 9.54 27.95 42.91
CA SER A 248 10.94 27.88 43.33
C SER A 248 11.71 29.19 43.09
N LEU A 249 11.38 29.93 42.02
CA LEU A 249 11.91 31.27 41.75
C LEU A 249 11.43 32.28 42.81
N LEU A 250 10.18 32.17 43.26
CA LEU A 250 9.61 33.00 44.32
C LEU A 250 10.17 32.63 45.72
N GLY A 251 10.53 31.37 45.95
CA GLY A 251 11.20 30.93 47.19
C GLY A 251 12.57 31.60 47.42
N SER A 252 13.24 32.07 46.37
CA SER A 252 14.51 32.82 46.49
C SER A 252 14.35 34.21 47.12
N LEU A 253 13.14 34.79 47.03
CA LEU A 253 12.78 36.10 47.57
C LEU A 253 12.34 36.07 49.05
N GLU A 254 12.13 34.87 49.63
CA GLU A 254 11.82 34.70 51.06
C GLU A 254 12.98 35.05 52.01
N SER A 255 14.18 35.26 51.48
CA SER A 255 15.37 35.64 52.26
C SER A 255 15.40 37.12 52.70
N LEU A 256 14.42 37.94 52.29
CA LEU A 256 14.32 39.37 52.64
C LEU A 256 13.34 39.62 53.80
N PRO A 257 13.78 40.19 54.94
CA PRO A 257 13.01 40.26 56.18
C PRO A 257 11.80 41.23 56.17
N VAL A 258 11.54 41.91 55.05
CA VAL A 258 10.41 42.83 54.87
C VAL A 258 9.36 42.29 53.88
N VAL A 259 9.71 41.27 53.08
CA VAL A 259 8.83 40.68 52.04
C VAL A 259 8.05 39.47 52.56
N GLY A 260 8.53 38.81 53.63
CA GLY A 260 7.92 37.61 54.21
C GLY A 260 6.54 37.76 54.86
N ARG A 261 5.93 38.95 54.89
CA ARG A 261 4.52 39.14 55.32
C ARG A 261 3.55 39.44 54.18
N VAL A 262 4.07 39.71 52.98
CA VAL A 262 3.25 39.93 51.77
C VAL A 262 3.28 38.67 50.89
N ALA A 263 4.38 37.91 50.90
CA ALA A 263 4.50 36.63 50.21
C ALA A 263 3.49 35.56 50.71
N GLU A 264 3.21 35.51 52.01
CA GLU A 264 2.23 34.59 52.61
C GLU A 264 0.77 34.85 52.20
N MET A 265 0.50 36.01 51.57
CA MET A 265 -0.85 36.44 51.15
C MET A 265 -1.08 36.32 49.64
N ILE A 266 -0.02 36.05 48.86
CA ILE A 266 -0.05 35.97 47.38
C ILE A 266 0.28 34.56 46.88
N SER A 267 0.96 33.72 47.67
CA SER A 267 1.38 32.37 47.24
C SER A 267 0.31 31.26 47.41
N SER A 268 -0.99 31.57 47.35
CA SER A 268 -2.05 30.57 47.59
C SER A 268 -3.04 30.33 46.45
N ASP A 269 -3.01 31.10 45.37
CA ASP A 269 -3.91 30.84 44.25
C ASP A 269 -3.16 30.04 43.20
N GLY A 270 -3.30 28.70 43.28
CA GLY A 270 -2.87 27.82 42.21
C GLY A 270 -3.60 28.14 40.90
N LEU A 271 -3.12 27.58 39.79
CA LEU A 271 -3.64 27.83 38.43
C LEU A 271 -5.19 27.82 38.38
N THR A 272 -5.80 28.67 37.58
CA THR A 272 -7.23 28.62 37.27
C THR A 272 -7.54 27.43 36.36
N GLU A 273 -8.82 27.02 36.27
CA GLU A 273 -9.22 25.94 35.36
C GLU A 273 -8.94 26.27 33.88
N SER A 274 -9.07 27.54 33.50
CA SER A 274 -8.76 28.01 32.15
C SER A 274 -7.26 27.93 31.85
N GLU A 275 -6.40 28.33 32.79
CA GLU A 275 -4.96 28.23 32.63
C GLU A 275 -4.51 26.76 32.52
N ARG A 276 -5.05 25.88 33.38
CA ARG A 276 -4.79 24.43 33.28
C ARG A 276 -5.17 23.87 31.91
N ASP A 277 -6.35 24.22 31.39
CA ASP A 277 -6.78 23.75 30.06
C ASP A 277 -5.85 24.28 28.94
N THR A 278 -5.33 25.51 29.04
CA THR A 278 -4.35 26.06 28.08
C THR A 278 -2.99 25.35 28.15
N TYR A 279 -2.46 25.11 29.35
CA TYR A 279 -1.20 24.38 29.50
C TYR A 279 -1.31 22.94 29.01
N LYS A 280 -2.43 22.26 29.29
CA LYS A 280 -2.73 20.93 28.75
C LYS A 280 -2.80 20.94 27.23
N ALA A 281 -3.42 21.96 26.62
CA ALA A 281 -3.50 22.09 25.17
C ALA A 281 -2.10 22.17 24.52
N LYS A 282 -1.22 23.02 25.07
CA LYS A 282 0.16 23.15 24.57
C LYS A 282 0.94 21.84 24.71
N LYS A 283 0.91 21.25 25.92
CA LYS A 283 1.62 19.99 26.20
C LYS A 283 1.06 18.83 25.36
N LEU A 284 -0.24 18.80 25.09
CA LEU A 284 -0.84 17.80 24.21
C LEU A 284 -0.33 17.92 22.78
N LYS A 285 -0.29 19.14 22.23
CA LYS A 285 0.24 19.41 20.88
C LYS A 285 1.70 18.97 20.76
N ASP A 286 2.52 19.30 21.74
CA ASP A 286 3.94 18.90 21.78
C ASP A 286 4.10 17.38 21.88
N ARG A 287 3.26 16.71 22.70
CA ARG A 287 3.27 15.25 22.87
C ARG A 287 2.85 14.54 21.59
N VAL A 288 1.76 14.97 20.94
CA VAL A 288 1.30 14.41 19.64
C VAL A 288 2.37 14.60 18.56
N GLY A 289 2.96 15.80 18.43
CA GLY A 289 4.01 16.06 17.44
C GLY A 289 5.31 15.31 17.70
N THR A 290 5.63 15.01 18.97
CA THR A 290 6.78 14.17 19.34
C THR A 290 6.50 12.70 19.05
N THR A 291 5.30 12.21 19.39
CA THR A 291 4.87 10.85 19.05
C THR A 291 4.86 10.60 17.55
N ALA A 292 4.33 11.52 16.73
CA ALA A 292 4.33 11.37 15.27
C ALA A 292 5.75 11.26 14.68
N ARG A 293 6.68 12.10 15.15
CA ARG A 293 8.10 12.02 14.75
C ARG A 293 8.77 10.72 15.21
N ALA A 294 8.44 10.23 16.40
CA ALA A 294 8.93 8.95 16.90
C ALA A 294 8.38 7.77 16.08
N VAL A 295 7.10 7.80 15.70
CA VAL A 295 6.49 6.78 14.82
C VAL A 295 7.20 6.74 13.46
N ASN A 296 7.54 7.87 12.87
CA ASN A 296 8.29 7.91 11.59
C ASN A 296 9.73 7.37 11.70
N SER A 297 10.23 7.11 12.91
CA SER A 297 11.50 6.40 13.14
C SER A 297 11.33 4.91 13.40
N LEU A 298 10.10 4.42 13.52
CA LEU A 298 9.81 2.99 13.61
C LEU A 298 10.22 2.27 12.33
N TYR A 299 10.51 0.98 12.47
CA TYR A 299 10.83 0.14 11.32
C TYR A 299 9.64 0.05 10.36
N ARG A 300 9.75 0.67 9.18
CA ARG A 300 8.77 0.64 8.08
C ARG A 300 7.33 1.03 8.50
N CYS A 301 7.20 1.95 9.45
CA CYS A 301 5.90 2.54 9.80
C CYS A 301 5.94 4.05 9.56
N SER A 302 4.77 4.64 9.31
CA SER A 302 4.59 6.10 9.28
C SER A 302 3.48 6.52 10.24
N GLY A 303 3.51 7.77 10.68
CA GLY A 303 2.60 8.29 11.70
C GLY A 303 2.06 9.67 11.38
N ASP A 304 0.73 9.79 11.33
CA ASP A 304 0.01 11.03 11.04
C ASP A 304 -0.83 11.49 12.25
N PRO A 305 -0.76 12.78 12.65
CA PRO A 305 -1.60 13.32 13.71
C PRO A 305 -3.10 13.22 13.35
N VAL A 306 -3.91 12.75 14.30
CA VAL A 306 -5.37 12.60 14.13
C VAL A 306 -6.08 13.85 14.62
N SER A 307 -7.06 14.32 13.85
CA SER A 307 -7.87 15.47 14.24
C SER A 307 -8.78 15.13 15.44
N PRO A 308 -9.16 16.10 16.30
CA PRO A 308 -10.05 15.83 17.42
C PRO A 308 -11.42 15.28 17.00
N LEU A 309 -11.88 15.64 15.80
CA LEU A 309 -13.12 15.13 15.21
C LEU A 309 -12.97 13.65 14.84
N GLN A 310 -11.88 13.28 14.17
CA GLN A 310 -11.58 11.89 13.81
C GLN A 310 -11.46 11.01 15.07
N LEU A 311 -10.81 11.50 16.13
CA LEU A 311 -10.72 10.78 17.40
C LEU A 311 -12.09 10.61 18.08
N ALA A 312 -12.97 11.62 17.97
CA ALA A 312 -14.35 11.52 18.44
C ALA A 312 -15.17 10.52 17.62
N THR A 313 -14.98 10.47 16.31
CA THR A 313 -15.59 9.48 15.40
C THR A 313 -15.13 8.07 15.74
N LEU A 314 -13.82 7.84 15.87
CA LEU A 314 -13.24 6.56 16.31
C LEU A 314 -13.87 6.08 17.63
N THR A 315 -14.08 7.02 18.56
CA THR A 315 -14.76 6.72 19.83
C THR A 315 -16.21 6.34 19.61
N LYS A 316 -16.94 7.06 18.75
CA LYS A 316 -18.33 6.76 18.42
C LYS A 316 -18.46 5.39 17.78
N GLU A 317 -17.63 5.08 16.78
CA GLU A 317 -17.65 3.79 16.07
C GLU A 317 -17.38 2.62 17.01
N TYR A 318 -16.41 2.76 17.92
CA TYR A 318 -16.20 1.77 18.98
C TYR A 318 -17.47 1.53 19.81
N TRP A 319 -18.16 2.58 20.23
CA TRP A 319 -19.34 2.43 21.09
C TRP A 319 -20.62 2.06 20.33
N ALA A 320 -20.77 2.48 19.07
CA ALA A 320 -21.92 2.18 18.21
C ALA A 320 -21.80 0.80 17.54
N CYS A 321 -20.58 0.29 17.35
CA CYS A 321 -20.28 -0.93 16.59
C CYS A 321 -20.59 -0.83 15.09
N GLU A 322 -20.67 0.39 14.54
CA GLU A 322 -20.89 0.66 13.12
C GLU A 322 -19.72 1.49 12.57
N SER A 323 -19.24 1.18 11.36
CA SER A 323 -18.25 1.99 10.66
C SER A 323 -18.94 3.18 9.96
N GLN A 324 -18.39 4.40 10.08
CA GLN A 324 -18.88 5.57 9.35
C GLN A 324 -17.85 6.02 8.32
N SER A 325 -18.29 6.36 7.09
CA SER A 325 -17.39 6.78 6.03
C SER A 325 -16.85 8.20 6.23
N PHE A 326 -15.56 8.38 5.97
CA PHE A 326 -14.77 9.56 6.33
C PHE A 326 -15.17 10.84 5.56
N GLY A 327 -15.88 10.71 4.44
CA GLY A 327 -16.29 11.83 3.60
C GLY A 327 -17.63 12.47 3.99
N ASN A 328 -18.49 11.76 4.72
CA ASN A 328 -19.88 12.20 4.92
C ASN A 328 -20.09 13.17 6.10
N LEU A 329 -19.11 13.34 7.00
CA LEU A 329 -19.34 14.03 8.28
C LEU A 329 -19.09 15.55 8.28
N ASP A 330 -18.20 16.07 7.42
CA ASP A 330 -17.93 17.51 7.35
C ASP A 330 -19.16 18.31 6.90
N GLU A 331 -20.05 17.69 6.13
CA GLU A 331 -21.28 18.31 5.62
C GLU A 331 -22.53 18.00 6.47
N THR A 332 -22.53 16.90 7.25
CA THR A 332 -23.77 16.41 7.89
C THR A 332 -23.80 16.53 9.42
N THR A 333 -22.69 16.75 10.11
CA THR A 333 -22.67 16.66 11.58
C THR A 333 -22.48 18.00 12.29
N GLY A 334 -23.34 18.25 13.30
CA GLY A 334 -23.22 19.36 14.26
C GLY A 334 -22.04 19.23 15.23
N LEU A 335 -21.03 18.42 14.89
CA LEU A 335 -19.78 18.23 15.63
C LEU A 335 -18.72 19.29 15.31
N SER A 336 -19.05 20.27 14.43
CA SER A 336 -18.16 21.36 14.05
C SER A 336 -17.55 22.05 15.30
N PRO A 337 -16.22 22.03 15.46
CA PRO A 337 -15.56 22.89 16.44
C PRO A 337 -15.82 24.32 16.00
N VAL A 338 -16.67 25.03 16.75
CA VAL A 338 -17.08 26.42 16.50
C VAL A 338 -15.90 27.23 15.93
N HIS A 339 -16.08 27.75 14.70
CA HIS A 339 -15.12 28.61 14.00
C HIS A 339 -14.51 29.65 14.96
N TYR A 340 -13.25 29.45 15.36
CA TYR A 340 -12.39 30.54 15.77
C TYR A 340 -11.93 31.26 14.49
N SER A 341 -12.17 32.57 14.41
CA SER A 341 -11.75 33.35 13.26
C SER A 341 -10.22 33.30 13.12
N ARG A 342 -9.76 33.02 11.89
CA ARG A 342 -8.38 32.98 11.37
C ARG A 342 -7.47 34.17 11.74
N SER A 343 -7.99 35.18 12.42
CA SER A 343 -7.23 36.33 12.93
C SER A 343 -6.53 36.07 14.27
N GLN A 344 -6.89 35.01 15.02
CA GLN A 344 -6.26 34.69 16.32
C GLN A 344 -5.17 33.61 16.27
N GLU A 345 -5.04 32.86 15.16
CA GLU A 345 -3.88 31.99 14.95
C GLU A 345 -2.59 32.79 14.82
N ALA A 346 -2.66 33.99 14.24
CA ALA A 346 -1.51 34.87 14.07
C ALA A 346 -0.97 35.43 15.40
N ASP A 347 -1.85 35.75 16.35
CA ASP A 347 -1.44 36.33 17.65
C ASP A 347 -0.85 35.29 18.62
N ALA A 348 -1.11 33.99 18.40
CA ALA A 348 -0.51 32.90 19.17
C ALA A 348 0.82 32.37 18.58
N LEU A 349 1.18 32.81 17.37
CA LEU A 349 2.35 32.36 16.61
C LEU A 349 3.63 33.19 16.89
N ASP A 350 3.54 34.29 17.64
CA ASP A 350 4.62 35.31 17.74
C ASP A 350 5.23 35.48 19.14
N LEU A 351 5.04 34.53 20.07
CA LEU A 351 5.69 34.60 21.38
C LEU A 351 6.99 33.79 21.40
N ASP A 352 8.08 34.49 21.10
CA ASP A 352 9.46 34.01 21.21
C ASP A 352 9.82 33.60 22.64
N ILE A 353 10.64 32.55 22.74
CA ILE A 353 11.12 31.94 24.00
C ILE A 353 11.93 32.93 24.88
N GLU A 354 12.40 34.05 24.31
CA GLU A 354 13.22 35.05 25.02
C GLU A 354 12.42 35.98 25.96
N ASP A 355 11.09 36.08 25.83
CA ASP A 355 10.26 36.96 26.67
C ASP A 355 9.92 36.37 28.05
N LEU A 356 10.30 35.12 28.33
CA LEU A 356 10.03 34.44 29.60
C LEU A 356 11.16 34.59 30.64
N GLU A 357 12.30 35.20 30.29
CA GLU A 357 13.36 35.50 31.27
C GLU A 357 13.17 36.86 31.99
N GLY A 358 12.18 37.66 31.58
CA GLY A 358 11.84 38.94 32.20
C GLY A 358 10.45 38.90 32.83
N GLY A 359 10.35 38.97 34.15
CA GLY A 359 9.09 38.85 34.90
C GLY A 359 8.07 39.98 34.74
N GLU A 360 7.58 40.22 33.52
CA GLU A 360 6.35 40.97 33.26
C GLU A 360 5.36 40.09 32.50
N VAL A 361 4.37 39.55 33.23
CA VAL A 361 3.16 38.97 32.64
C VAL A 361 2.43 40.10 31.89
N PRO A 362 2.03 39.93 30.63
CA PRO A 362 1.27 40.95 29.92
C PRO A 362 -0.02 41.24 30.68
N ASN A 363 -0.21 42.50 31.08
CA ASN A 363 -1.47 42.97 31.64
C ASN A 363 -2.47 43.08 30.48
N PHE A 364 -3.35 42.10 30.33
CA PHE A 364 -4.50 42.21 29.45
C PHE A 364 -5.45 43.24 30.05
N ASP A 365 -5.42 44.47 29.53
CA ASP A 365 -6.41 45.48 29.86
C ASP A 365 -7.81 45.00 29.41
N ASP A 366 -8.74 45.08 30.35
CA ASP A 366 -10.07 44.48 30.41
C ASP A 366 -11.12 45.17 29.50
N ASP A 367 -10.74 45.59 28.29
CA ASP A 367 -11.64 46.34 27.40
C ASP A 367 -11.92 45.60 26.09
N ASP A 368 -13.23 45.33 25.90
CA ASP A 368 -13.92 44.72 24.74
C ASP A 368 -14.05 43.18 24.65
N VAL A 369 -14.22 42.51 25.80
CA VAL A 369 -14.99 41.24 25.82
C VAL A 369 -16.47 41.59 25.75
N GLY A 370 -17.03 41.63 24.54
CA GLY A 370 -18.48 41.62 24.37
C GLY A 370 -19.06 40.42 25.10
N GLU A 371 -20.02 40.65 26.02
CA GLU A 371 -20.70 39.60 26.79
C GLU A 371 -21.06 38.42 25.89
N VAL A 372 -20.33 37.31 26.05
CA VAL A 372 -20.65 36.06 25.41
C VAL A 372 -22.05 35.66 25.92
N PRO A 373 -23.07 35.54 25.05
CA PRO A 373 -24.40 35.17 25.49
C PRO A 373 -24.36 33.83 26.25
N SER A 374 -25.12 33.73 27.34
CA SER A 374 -25.16 32.54 28.22
C SER A 374 -25.54 31.21 27.53
N ALA A 375 -25.86 31.24 26.24
CA ALA A 375 -26.12 30.09 25.38
C ALA A 375 -24.86 29.33 24.95
N PHE A 376 -23.67 29.94 24.96
CA PHE A 376 -22.40 29.29 24.56
C PHE A 376 -21.75 28.42 25.67
N SER A 377 -22.45 28.19 26.77
CA SER A 377 -21.93 27.50 27.96
C SER A 377 -22.20 25.98 28.00
N ARG A 378 -22.86 25.35 27.01
CA ARG A 378 -23.21 23.91 27.10
C ARG A 378 -23.12 23.05 25.80
N PRO A 379 -21.99 23.01 25.07
CA PRO A 379 -21.77 22.00 24.02
C PRO A 379 -21.60 20.56 24.55
N GLY A 380 -21.10 20.38 25.78
CA GLY A 380 -20.68 19.05 26.27
C GLY A 380 -21.80 18.02 26.40
N LYS A 381 -23.04 18.44 26.68
CA LYS A 381 -24.16 17.48 26.79
C LYS A 381 -24.65 16.97 25.43
N GLU A 382 -24.66 17.83 24.42
CA GLU A 382 -25.09 17.46 23.07
C GLU A 382 -24.04 16.54 22.44
N GLN A 383 -22.76 16.94 22.44
CA GLN A 383 -21.64 16.14 21.91
C GLN A 383 -21.56 14.74 22.55
N ARG A 384 -21.73 14.65 23.88
CA ARG A 384 -21.80 13.35 24.58
C ARG A 384 -22.95 12.47 24.11
N SER A 385 -24.10 13.07 23.79
CA SER A 385 -25.28 12.33 23.33
C SER A 385 -25.09 11.79 21.91
N TRP A 386 -24.27 12.46 21.08
CA TRP A 386 -23.96 12.03 19.72
C TRP A 386 -22.99 10.84 19.64
N ILE A 387 -22.06 10.74 20.60
CA ILE A 387 -21.00 9.72 20.62
C ILE A 387 -21.44 8.49 21.41
N ALA A 388 -22.32 8.67 22.39
CA ALA A 388 -22.78 7.58 23.23
C ALA A 388 -23.78 6.67 22.50
N PRO A 389 -23.73 5.35 22.75
CA PRO A 389 -24.66 4.42 22.14
C PRO A 389 -26.06 4.60 22.71
N SER A 390 -27.07 4.22 21.95
CA SER A 390 -28.47 4.42 22.32
C SER A 390 -28.89 3.63 23.57
N ALA A 391 -28.40 2.39 23.70
CA ALA A 391 -28.67 1.51 24.84
C ALA A 391 -27.53 0.50 25.05
N ILE A 392 -27.32 0.07 26.30
CA ILE A 392 -26.35 -0.97 26.64
C ILE A 392 -26.95 -1.92 27.69
N ASP A 393 -27.12 -3.19 27.34
CA ASP A 393 -27.53 -4.22 28.27
C ASP A 393 -26.33 -4.99 28.82
N TRP A 394 -26.13 -4.89 30.12
CA TRP A 394 -25.02 -5.52 30.83
C TRP A 394 -25.39 -6.93 31.29
N GLU A 395 -24.74 -7.94 30.71
CA GLU A 395 -24.88 -9.34 31.13
C GLU A 395 -23.67 -9.80 31.96
N GLU A 396 -23.76 -10.98 32.57
CA GLU A 396 -22.68 -11.50 33.42
C GLU A 396 -21.37 -11.73 32.62
N ASP A 397 -21.46 -12.27 31.40
CA ASP A 397 -20.29 -12.68 30.59
C ASP A 397 -20.17 -11.99 29.23
N TYR A 398 -21.10 -11.09 28.91
CA TYR A 398 -21.11 -10.32 27.67
C TYR A 398 -21.92 -9.03 27.88
N THR A 399 -21.94 -8.17 26.87
CA THR A 399 -22.75 -6.95 26.81
C THR A 399 -23.50 -6.96 25.49
N VAL A 400 -24.70 -6.41 25.46
CA VAL A 400 -25.43 -6.15 24.20
C VAL A 400 -25.48 -4.63 24.01
N ILE A 401 -24.97 -4.17 22.88
CA ILE A 401 -24.90 -2.76 22.50
C ILE A 401 -25.96 -2.52 21.43
N GLU A 402 -26.75 -1.46 21.60
CA GLU A 402 -27.85 -1.05 20.69
C GLU A 402 -28.90 -2.14 20.40
N SER A 403 -28.96 -3.20 21.21
CA SER A 403 -29.82 -4.38 21.04
C SER A 403 -29.45 -5.30 19.87
N GLU A 404 -28.32 -5.05 19.19
CA GLU A 404 -27.93 -5.76 17.96
C GLU A 404 -26.57 -6.43 18.13
N THR A 405 -25.55 -5.71 18.63
CA THR A 405 -24.19 -6.22 18.72
C THR A 405 -23.88 -6.84 20.09
N TYR A 406 -23.38 -8.07 20.08
CA TYR A 406 -22.88 -8.75 21.27
C TYR A 406 -21.38 -8.49 21.43
N ALA A 407 -20.97 -7.99 22.60
CA ALA A 407 -19.57 -7.71 22.93
C ALA A 407 -19.08 -8.51 24.14
N ARG A 408 -17.83 -8.97 24.11
CA ARG A 408 -17.15 -9.60 25.25
C ARG A 408 -15.74 -9.04 25.38
N THR A 409 -15.34 -8.77 26.62
CA THR A 409 -14.02 -8.19 26.92
C THR A 409 -13.13 -9.15 27.69
N PHE A 410 -11.84 -9.07 27.38
CA PHE A 410 -10.77 -9.92 27.88
C PHE A 410 -9.55 -9.10 28.28
N TRP A 411 -8.71 -9.68 29.14
CA TRP A 411 -7.33 -9.21 29.36
C TRP A 411 -6.38 -10.41 29.31
N VAL A 412 -5.12 -10.15 28.98
CA VAL A 412 -4.04 -11.13 29.12
C VAL A 412 -3.66 -11.23 30.59
N GLU A 413 -3.89 -12.39 31.18
CA GLU A 413 -3.59 -12.69 32.60
C GLU A 413 -2.14 -13.14 32.79
N THR A 414 -1.61 -13.93 31.85
CA THR A 414 -0.27 -14.48 31.93
C THR A 414 0.38 -14.38 30.56
N PHE A 415 1.54 -13.74 30.53
CA PHE A 415 2.43 -13.70 29.38
C PHE A 415 3.49 -14.80 29.49
N PRO A 416 4.07 -15.27 28.36
CA PRO A 416 5.30 -16.05 28.43
C PRO A 416 6.41 -15.22 29.08
N GLU A 417 7.22 -15.87 29.94
CA GLU A 417 8.35 -15.21 30.61
C GLU A 417 9.33 -14.60 29.60
N HIS A 418 9.54 -15.30 28.48
CA HIS A 418 10.36 -14.86 27.35
C HIS A 418 9.48 -14.75 26.10
N PRO A 419 8.91 -13.56 25.81
CA PRO A 419 8.08 -13.38 24.63
C PRO A 419 8.92 -13.47 23.35
N THR A 420 8.39 -14.18 22.35
CA THR A 420 8.97 -14.18 21.00
C THR A 420 8.64 -12.86 20.30
N SER A 421 9.53 -12.39 19.42
CA SER A 421 9.24 -11.25 18.56
C SER A 421 7.94 -11.49 17.77
N GLY A 422 7.08 -10.48 17.68
CA GLY A 422 5.81 -10.60 16.96
C GLY A 422 4.78 -11.49 17.66
N MET A 423 4.80 -11.58 19.00
CA MET A 423 3.93 -12.55 19.70
C MET A 423 2.42 -12.32 19.48
N LEU A 424 2.00 -11.10 19.16
CA LEU A 424 0.60 -10.76 18.85
C LEU A 424 0.28 -10.85 17.35
N GLU A 425 1.24 -11.19 16.49
CA GLU A 425 1.10 -11.16 15.04
C GLU A 425 -0.13 -11.93 14.56
N ARG A 426 -0.30 -13.19 14.99
CA ARG A 426 -1.47 -13.99 14.56
C ARG A 426 -2.81 -13.35 14.90
N LEU A 427 -2.92 -12.70 16.06
CA LEU A 427 -4.13 -11.97 16.44
C LEU A 427 -4.34 -10.75 15.52
N LEU A 428 -3.28 -10.02 15.22
CA LEU A 428 -3.31 -8.79 14.43
C LEU A 428 -3.39 -9.04 12.92
N LEU A 429 -3.14 -10.27 12.48
CA LEU A 429 -3.22 -10.67 11.07
C LEU A 429 -4.52 -11.40 10.72
N ASP A 430 -5.33 -11.79 11.72
CA ASP A 430 -6.57 -12.56 11.54
C ASP A 430 -7.71 -11.67 11.02
N THR A 431 -8.18 -11.85 9.79
CA THR A 431 -9.22 -10.98 9.19
C THR A 431 -10.65 -11.41 9.54
N GLU A 432 -10.84 -12.58 10.17
CA GLU A 432 -12.16 -13.12 10.52
C GLU A 432 -12.63 -12.65 11.90
N LEU A 433 -11.71 -12.23 12.77
CA LEU A 433 -11.99 -11.80 14.13
C LEU A 433 -12.26 -10.29 14.21
N LYS A 434 -13.53 -9.92 14.44
CA LYS A 434 -13.95 -8.54 14.80
C LYS A 434 -13.48 -8.18 16.21
N ALA A 435 -12.23 -7.72 16.34
CA ALA A 435 -11.63 -7.40 17.65
C ALA A 435 -10.95 -6.03 17.72
N ASP A 436 -11.12 -5.38 18.87
CA ASP A 436 -10.36 -4.20 19.28
C ASP A 436 -9.33 -4.61 20.34
N VAL A 437 -8.11 -4.07 20.24
CA VAL A 437 -7.01 -4.32 21.16
C VAL A 437 -6.52 -3.00 21.73
N SER A 438 -6.45 -2.88 23.06
CA SER A 438 -5.79 -1.78 23.75
C SER A 438 -4.58 -2.30 24.53
N ILE A 439 -3.41 -1.74 24.26
CA ILE A 439 -2.17 -1.99 24.99
C ILE A 439 -1.85 -0.75 25.82
N HIS A 440 -2.16 -0.82 27.11
CA HIS A 440 -1.86 0.28 28.04
C HIS A 440 -0.41 0.17 28.47
N ILE A 441 0.35 1.25 28.32
CA ILE A 441 1.78 1.34 28.66
C ILE A 441 1.98 2.45 29.71
N ASP A 442 2.57 2.06 30.83
CA ASP A 442 2.89 2.94 31.96
C ASP A 442 4.39 2.83 32.29
N PRO A 443 5.23 3.81 31.90
CA PRO A 443 6.67 3.76 32.14
C PRO A 443 6.99 3.89 33.64
N TYR A 444 7.99 3.14 34.13
CA TYR A 444 8.47 3.32 35.49
C TYR A 444 9.42 4.52 35.60
N ASP A 445 9.28 5.30 36.67
CA ASP A 445 10.35 6.19 37.11
C ASP A 445 11.60 5.40 37.49
N ALA A 446 12.78 5.99 37.26
CA ALA A 446 14.07 5.30 37.47
C ALA A 446 14.23 4.73 38.90
N GLN A 447 13.73 5.43 39.93
CA GLN A 447 13.79 4.95 41.31
C GLN A 447 12.81 3.81 41.58
N ASP A 448 11.62 3.89 41.00
CA ASP A 448 10.57 2.89 41.16
C ASP A 448 10.92 1.60 40.44
N ALA A 449 11.54 1.69 39.25
CA ALA A 449 12.05 0.55 38.51
C ALA A 449 13.09 -0.24 39.32
N VAL A 450 14.06 0.46 39.95
CA VAL A 450 15.10 -0.18 40.79
C VAL A 450 14.49 -0.83 42.02
N SER A 451 13.45 -0.21 42.59
CA SER A 451 12.75 -0.71 43.77
C SER A 451 11.97 -1.98 43.43
N ALA A 452 11.20 -1.95 42.34
CA ALA A 452 10.45 -3.11 41.84
C ALA A 452 11.36 -4.32 41.58
N ILE A 453 12.48 -4.13 40.88
CA ILE A 453 13.42 -5.23 40.63
C ILE A 453 14.09 -5.71 41.92
N SER A 454 14.32 -4.82 42.90
CA SER A 454 14.89 -5.23 44.18
C SER A 454 13.92 -6.08 45.00
N GLU A 455 12.63 -5.78 44.93
CA GLU A 455 11.56 -6.59 45.53
C GLU A 455 11.49 -7.97 44.86
N TRP A 456 11.57 -8.03 43.53
CA TRP A 456 11.64 -9.28 42.78
C TRP A 456 12.86 -10.15 43.14
N VAL A 457 14.06 -9.55 43.24
CA VAL A 457 15.25 -10.28 43.71
C VAL A 457 15.05 -10.83 45.13
N SER A 458 14.28 -10.14 45.97
CA SER A 458 13.97 -10.60 47.32
C SER A 458 12.98 -11.77 47.30
N SER A 459 11.94 -11.73 46.48
CA SER A 459 10.95 -12.81 46.38
C SER A 459 11.57 -14.10 45.86
N LEU A 460 12.43 -14.02 44.83
CA LEU A 460 13.16 -15.18 44.30
C LEU A 460 14.06 -15.83 45.35
N ARG A 461 14.71 -15.05 46.23
CA ARG A 461 15.53 -15.60 47.32
C ARG A 461 14.72 -16.35 48.35
N VAL A 462 13.52 -15.85 48.68
CA VAL A 462 12.61 -16.53 49.61
C VAL A 462 12.16 -17.85 48.99
N LEU A 463 11.76 -17.84 47.71
CA LEU A 463 11.41 -19.06 46.99
C LEU A 463 12.56 -20.07 46.98
N GLN A 464 13.80 -19.63 46.74
CA GLN A 464 14.98 -20.50 46.75
C GLN A 464 15.18 -21.26 48.08
N GLU A 465 14.77 -20.66 49.21
CA GLU A 465 14.84 -21.33 50.53
C GLU A 465 13.80 -22.45 50.69
N ASP A 466 12.73 -22.44 49.88
CA ASP A 466 11.56 -23.32 49.99
C ASP A 466 11.52 -24.48 48.97
N VAL A 467 12.37 -24.51 47.92
CA VAL A 467 12.36 -25.54 46.85
C VAL A 467 13.56 -26.52 46.93
N GLY A 468 13.47 -27.69 46.28
CA GLY A 468 14.50 -28.76 46.29
C GLY A 468 15.71 -28.52 45.38
N GLU A 469 16.74 -29.37 45.48
CA GLU A 469 18.08 -29.14 44.87
C GLU A 469 18.10 -28.85 43.35
N LEU A 470 17.23 -29.43 42.53
CA LEU A 470 17.20 -29.17 41.08
C LEU A 470 16.58 -27.80 40.74
N ASP A 471 15.50 -27.43 41.42
CA ASP A 471 14.83 -26.14 41.24
C ASP A 471 15.67 -24.97 41.83
N THR A 472 16.61 -25.27 42.73
CA THR A 472 17.51 -24.25 43.30
C THR A 472 18.56 -23.72 42.32
N GLU A 473 18.96 -24.49 41.30
CA GLU A 473 19.90 -24.03 40.27
C GLU A 473 19.22 -23.03 39.31
N ASP A 474 18.02 -23.35 38.84
CA ASP A 474 17.22 -22.46 37.96
C ASP A 474 16.88 -21.14 38.68
N LEU A 475 16.39 -21.21 39.93
CA LEU A 475 16.13 -20.01 40.75
C LEU A 475 17.40 -19.17 40.98
N GLN A 476 18.56 -19.80 41.09
CA GLN A 476 19.81 -19.07 41.25
C GLN A 476 20.17 -18.30 39.97
N GLN A 477 19.93 -18.88 38.82
CA GLN A 477 20.10 -18.22 37.53
C GLN A 477 19.14 -17.02 37.39
N ASP A 478 17.89 -17.15 37.82
CA ASP A 478 16.92 -16.04 37.81
C ASP A 478 17.33 -14.91 38.75
N ILE A 479 17.84 -15.24 39.94
CA ILE A 479 18.38 -14.25 40.89
C ILE A 479 19.57 -13.49 40.27
N GLU A 480 20.46 -14.18 39.55
CA GLU A 480 21.58 -13.53 38.86
C GLU A 480 21.11 -12.63 37.71
N ARG A 481 20.12 -13.09 36.93
CA ARG A 481 19.50 -12.33 35.84
C ARG A 481 18.77 -11.08 36.35
N ALA A 482 17.96 -11.20 37.39
CA ALA A 482 17.27 -10.05 38.01
C ALA A 482 18.26 -9.02 38.57
N LYS A 483 19.40 -9.45 39.14
CA LYS A 483 20.49 -8.54 39.54
C LYS A 483 21.12 -7.82 38.35
N TYR A 484 21.30 -8.51 37.22
CA TYR A 484 21.81 -7.92 35.99
C TYR A 484 20.88 -6.83 35.46
N ILE A 485 19.57 -7.12 35.33
CA ILE A 485 18.56 -6.13 34.92
C ILE A 485 18.56 -4.93 35.87
N ARG A 486 18.60 -5.17 37.19
CA ARG A 486 18.70 -4.07 38.17
C ARG A 486 19.91 -3.18 37.92
N GLN A 487 21.05 -3.76 37.55
CA GLN A 487 22.27 -3.01 37.28
C GLN A 487 22.18 -2.24 35.95
N ALA A 488 21.52 -2.81 34.94
CA ALA A 488 21.24 -2.13 33.67
C ALA A 488 20.31 -0.93 33.88
N VAL A 489 19.22 -1.10 34.63
CA VAL A 489 18.28 -0.02 34.99
C VAL A 489 18.97 1.08 35.80
N ARG A 490 19.79 0.74 36.80
CA ARG A 490 20.54 1.75 37.60
C ARG A 490 21.53 2.57 36.78
N ARG A 491 21.96 2.07 35.63
CA ARG A 491 22.89 2.74 34.70
C ARG A 491 22.16 3.42 33.54
N ASN A 492 20.83 3.43 33.54
CA ASN A 492 19.98 3.90 32.44
C ASN A 492 20.28 3.19 31.10
N HIS A 493 20.67 1.91 31.16
CA HIS A 493 20.85 1.07 29.95
C HIS A 493 19.61 0.22 29.62
N ALA A 494 18.62 0.16 30.52
CA ALA A 494 17.38 -0.55 30.30
C ALA A 494 16.22 0.19 31.00
N SER A 495 15.07 0.22 30.36
CA SER A 495 13.82 0.79 30.90
C SER A 495 12.86 -0.33 31.31
N LEU A 496 12.01 -0.05 32.28
CA LEU A 496 10.98 -0.95 32.78
C LEU A 496 9.61 -0.30 32.56
N TYR A 497 8.63 -1.10 32.18
CA TYR A 497 7.26 -0.68 31.88
C TYR A 497 6.25 -1.56 32.63
N ARG A 498 5.11 -0.99 33.03
CA ARG A 498 3.90 -1.78 33.30
C ARG A 498 3.06 -1.74 32.04
N ALA A 499 2.77 -2.90 31.46
CA ALA A 499 1.90 -2.97 30.30
C ALA A 499 0.87 -4.08 30.41
N GLY A 500 -0.29 -3.88 29.80
CA GLY A 500 -1.38 -4.84 29.78
C GLY A 500 -2.12 -4.80 28.46
N VAL A 501 -2.50 -5.97 27.96
CA VAL A 501 -3.21 -6.15 26.70
C VAL A 501 -4.66 -6.49 27.01
N PHE A 502 -5.57 -5.67 26.52
CA PHE A 502 -7.01 -5.80 26.69
C PHE A 502 -7.67 -5.96 25.34
N ILE A 503 -8.60 -6.90 25.22
CA ILE A 503 -9.19 -7.29 23.93
C ILE A 503 -10.71 -7.25 24.07
N ARG A 504 -11.39 -6.63 23.10
CA ARG A 504 -12.84 -6.73 22.93
C ARG A 504 -13.10 -7.53 21.66
N VAL A 505 -14.06 -8.45 21.73
CA VAL A 505 -14.61 -9.16 20.56
C VAL A 505 -16.07 -8.77 20.40
N THR A 506 -16.49 -8.54 19.17
CA THR A 506 -17.87 -8.24 18.79
C THR A 506 -18.42 -9.30 17.83
N ALA A 507 -19.75 -9.47 17.81
CA ALA A 507 -20.46 -10.38 16.93
C ALA A 507 -21.94 -9.99 16.84
N ASP A 508 -22.64 -10.41 15.79
CA ASP A 508 -24.05 -10.07 15.54
C ASP A 508 -25.00 -11.03 16.26
N GLY A 509 -24.46 -12.14 16.77
CA GLY A 509 -25.19 -13.13 17.52
C GLY A 509 -24.43 -13.71 18.70
N LYS A 510 -25.19 -14.27 19.66
CA LYS A 510 -24.62 -14.93 20.83
C LYS A 510 -23.81 -16.19 20.49
N GLU A 511 -24.22 -16.94 19.47
CA GLU A 511 -23.50 -18.15 19.04
C GLU A 511 -22.21 -17.77 18.32
N GLU A 512 -22.26 -16.81 17.40
CA GLU A 512 -21.08 -16.25 16.75
C GLU A 512 -20.11 -15.64 17.78
N LEU A 513 -20.58 -14.89 18.78
CA LEU A 513 -19.72 -14.41 19.88
C LEU A 513 -19.01 -15.57 20.59
N ARG A 514 -19.66 -16.72 20.72
CA ARG A 514 -19.08 -17.93 21.33
C ARG A 514 -18.00 -18.53 20.43
N GLU A 515 -18.24 -18.61 19.13
CA GLU A 515 -17.27 -19.08 18.13
C GLU A 515 -16.04 -18.18 18.10
N GLN A 516 -16.24 -16.87 17.92
CA GLN A 516 -15.18 -15.85 17.93
C GLN A 516 -14.39 -15.84 19.25
N THR A 517 -15.05 -16.10 20.38
CA THR A 517 -14.35 -16.27 21.67
C THR A 517 -13.44 -17.50 21.70
N ASN A 518 -13.90 -18.65 21.19
CA ASN A 518 -13.07 -19.85 21.15
C ASN A 518 -11.90 -19.68 20.18
N HIS A 519 -12.12 -18.96 19.08
CA HIS A 519 -11.09 -18.60 18.12
C HIS A 519 -10.01 -17.72 18.76
N LEU A 520 -10.41 -16.62 19.41
CA LEU A 520 -9.50 -15.76 20.17
C LEU A 520 -8.72 -16.54 21.26
N GLU A 521 -9.40 -17.39 22.03
CA GLU A 521 -8.76 -18.22 23.06
C GLU A 521 -7.74 -19.21 22.47
N THR A 522 -7.89 -19.60 21.19
CA THR A 522 -6.95 -20.47 20.48
C THR A 522 -5.76 -19.66 19.96
N LEU A 523 -6.02 -18.54 19.27
CA LEU A 523 -4.98 -17.63 18.77
C LEU A 523 -4.02 -17.18 19.88
N MET A 524 -4.55 -16.85 21.05
CA MET A 524 -3.74 -16.39 22.17
C MET A 524 -2.98 -17.52 22.88
N ARG A 525 -3.51 -18.75 22.89
CA ARG A 525 -2.88 -19.88 23.57
C ARG A 525 -1.73 -20.47 22.76
N ASP A 526 -1.88 -20.52 21.45
CA ASP A 526 -0.93 -21.18 20.57
C ASP A 526 0.30 -20.29 20.30
N SER A 527 1.38 -20.90 19.82
CA SER A 527 2.58 -20.18 19.39
C SER A 527 2.25 -19.25 18.22
N PRO A 528 2.76 -18.00 18.16
CA PRO A 528 3.82 -17.41 19.01
C PRO A 528 3.33 -16.77 20.32
N ALA A 529 2.03 -16.50 20.48
CA ALA A 529 1.50 -15.75 21.62
C ALA A 529 1.77 -16.42 22.98
N ASN A 530 1.46 -17.73 23.10
CA ASN A 530 1.62 -18.50 24.35
C ASN A 530 1.05 -17.81 25.61
N CYS A 531 -0.03 -17.05 25.44
CA CYS A 531 -0.68 -16.24 26.48
C CYS A 531 -1.92 -16.95 27.06
N SER A 532 -2.22 -16.64 28.31
CA SER A 532 -3.50 -16.99 28.94
C SER A 532 -4.38 -15.75 29.05
N ILE A 533 -5.58 -15.78 28.46
CA ILE A 533 -6.56 -14.70 28.56
C ILE A 533 -7.69 -15.02 29.55
N LYS A 534 -8.29 -13.97 30.12
CA LYS A 534 -9.45 -14.05 31.02
C LYS A 534 -10.55 -13.08 30.60
N ARG A 535 -11.80 -13.51 30.81
CA ARG A 535 -13.01 -12.72 30.53
C ARG A 535 -13.29 -11.75 31.68
N ALA A 536 -13.71 -10.53 31.37
CA ALA A 536 -14.18 -9.53 32.35
C ALA A 536 -15.56 -9.84 32.93
N THR A 537 -15.79 -11.08 33.36
CA THR A 537 -17.08 -11.56 33.91
C THR A 537 -17.53 -10.67 35.09
N ARG A 538 -18.75 -10.11 34.98
CA ARG A 538 -19.36 -9.11 35.89
C ARG A 538 -18.66 -7.75 35.97
N ARG A 539 -17.69 -7.51 35.10
CA ARG A 539 -16.95 -6.25 34.95
C ARG A 539 -16.93 -5.77 33.50
N GLN A 540 -17.94 -6.14 32.72
CA GLN A 540 -18.01 -5.83 31.29
C GLN A 540 -17.97 -4.32 31.02
N GLU A 541 -18.56 -3.52 31.91
CA GLU A 541 -18.49 -2.05 31.83
C GLU A 541 -17.06 -1.53 31.96
N GLN A 542 -16.34 -1.94 33.00
CA GLN A 542 -14.93 -1.57 33.17
C GLN A 542 -14.07 -2.11 32.03
N GLY A 543 -14.38 -3.32 31.53
CA GLY A 543 -13.68 -3.93 30.40
C GLY A 543 -13.87 -3.14 29.11
N LEU A 544 -15.10 -2.77 28.76
CA LEU A 544 -15.39 -1.98 27.56
C LEU A 544 -14.76 -0.59 27.65
N VAL A 545 -14.79 0.05 28.82
CA VAL A 545 -14.10 1.34 28.98
C VAL A 545 -12.59 1.16 28.81
N THR A 546 -11.99 0.12 29.39
CA THR A 546 -10.53 -0.13 29.31
C THR A 546 -10.04 -0.35 27.87
N VAL A 547 -10.86 -0.98 27.01
CA VAL A 547 -10.50 -1.19 25.60
C VAL A 547 -10.80 0.03 24.72
N SER A 548 -11.66 0.96 25.17
CA SER A 548 -12.06 2.13 24.38
C SER A 548 -10.88 3.05 24.04
N PRO A 549 -10.87 3.73 22.87
CA PRO A 549 -9.80 4.67 22.49
C PRO A 549 -9.50 5.73 23.56
N LEU A 550 -10.53 6.29 24.19
CA LEU A 550 -10.39 7.32 25.24
C LEU A 550 -10.30 6.74 26.66
N GLY A 551 -10.40 5.43 26.78
CA GLY A 551 -10.46 4.69 28.03
C GLY A 551 -9.18 4.75 28.84
N GLY A 552 -9.30 4.90 30.16
CA GLY A 552 -8.22 4.50 31.08
C GLY A 552 -8.40 3.04 31.50
N ASN A 553 -7.35 2.44 32.06
CA ASN A 553 -7.46 1.11 32.69
C ASN A 553 -8.34 1.17 33.95
N GLU A 554 -9.62 0.79 33.81
CA GLU A 554 -10.60 0.67 34.90
C GLU A 554 -10.71 -0.77 35.45
N LEU A 555 -10.07 -1.74 34.79
CA LEU A 555 -9.95 -3.10 35.32
C LEU A 555 -8.98 -3.18 36.49
N GLY A 556 -8.04 -2.25 36.57
CA GLY A 556 -7.13 -2.03 37.70
C GLY A 556 -5.67 -2.25 37.32
N HIS A 557 -4.76 -1.62 38.06
CA HIS A 557 -3.31 -1.69 37.83
C HIS A 557 -2.76 -3.11 37.99
N ASP A 558 -3.40 -3.94 38.81
CA ASP A 558 -3.09 -5.36 39.05
C ASP A 558 -3.41 -6.28 37.86
N ARG A 559 -3.66 -5.71 36.67
CA ARG A 559 -3.84 -6.40 35.39
C ARG A 559 -2.81 -5.92 34.35
N LEU A 560 -1.82 -5.16 34.80
CA LEU A 560 -0.63 -4.80 34.04
C LEU A 560 0.53 -5.68 34.53
N SER A 561 1.24 -6.29 33.61
CA SER A 561 2.46 -7.03 33.89
C SER A 561 3.65 -6.09 33.78
N SER A 562 4.68 -6.33 34.60
CA SER A 562 5.91 -5.54 34.49
C SER A 562 6.87 -6.22 33.53
N MET A 563 7.44 -5.45 32.62
CA MET A 563 8.25 -5.97 31.54
C MET A 563 9.38 -5.01 31.17
N THR A 564 10.46 -5.57 30.64
CA THR A 564 11.57 -4.78 30.10
C THR A 564 11.18 -4.14 28.76
N GLY A 565 11.93 -3.14 28.32
CA GLY A 565 11.73 -2.52 27.02
C GLY A 565 11.72 -3.52 25.86
N GLU A 566 12.63 -4.48 25.84
CA GLU A 566 12.68 -5.53 24.81
C GLU A 566 11.43 -6.42 24.81
N ALA A 567 10.90 -6.76 26.00
CA ALA A 567 9.68 -7.54 26.13
C ALA A 567 8.43 -6.77 25.68
N LEU A 568 8.39 -5.46 25.96
CA LEU A 568 7.37 -4.57 25.38
C LEU A 568 7.50 -4.51 23.85
N GLY A 569 8.73 -4.43 23.34
CA GLY A 569 9.03 -4.46 21.91
C GLY A 569 8.55 -5.74 21.23
N ALA A 570 8.64 -6.89 21.89
CA ALA A 570 8.20 -8.19 21.37
C ALA A 570 6.68 -8.27 21.10
N LEU A 571 5.88 -7.42 21.75
CA LEU A 571 4.44 -7.29 21.50
C LEU A 571 4.11 -6.67 20.13
N PHE A 572 5.08 -5.99 19.49
CA PHE A 572 4.97 -5.17 18.28
C PHE A 572 3.59 -5.19 17.61
N PRO A 573 2.73 -4.19 17.86
CA PRO A 573 1.35 -4.25 17.42
C PRO A 573 1.13 -3.72 15.99
N PHE A 574 2.16 -3.16 15.35
CA PHE A 574 2.03 -2.48 14.05
C PHE A 574 2.38 -3.41 12.88
N SER A 575 1.75 -4.58 12.85
CA SER A 575 1.92 -5.56 11.76
C SER A 575 0.67 -5.61 10.91
N SER A 576 0.81 -5.45 9.60
CA SER A 576 -0.26 -5.69 8.63
C SER A 576 0.12 -6.77 7.64
N ASN A 577 -0.88 -7.40 7.05
CA ASN A 577 -0.75 -8.37 5.95
C ASN A 577 -1.58 -7.97 4.72
N TYR A 578 -2.14 -6.77 4.71
CA TYR A 578 -2.82 -6.17 3.57
C TYR A 578 -2.18 -4.83 3.27
N LEU A 579 -2.24 -4.44 2.01
CA LEU A 579 -1.95 -3.09 1.55
C LEU A 579 -3.14 -2.62 0.77
N ARG A 580 -3.71 -1.49 1.17
CA ARG A 580 -4.82 -0.88 0.48
C ARG A 580 -4.58 0.61 0.30
N MET A 581 -4.17 0.98 -0.91
CA MET A 581 -4.18 2.37 -1.34
C MET A 581 -5.58 2.72 -1.86
N ALA A 582 -6.11 3.89 -1.49
CA ALA A 582 -7.50 4.28 -1.75
C ALA A 582 -7.88 4.17 -3.25
N ASP A 583 -6.98 4.62 -4.13
CA ASP A 583 -7.15 4.55 -5.59
C ASP A 583 -6.36 3.41 -6.24
N GLY A 584 -5.97 2.42 -5.45
CA GLY A 584 -5.16 1.30 -5.90
C GLY A 584 -5.90 0.30 -6.79
N ILE A 585 -5.13 -0.36 -7.66
CA ILE A 585 -5.55 -1.53 -8.43
C ILE A 585 -5.13 -2.81 -7.73
N ARG A 586 -5.90 -3.89 -7.92
CA ARG A 586 -5.57 -5.20 -7.34
C ARG A 586 -4.34 -5.81 -8.01
N TYR A 587 -3.30 -6.07 -7.22
CA TYR A 587 -2.13 -6.85 -7.63
C TYR A 587 -2.34 -8.35 -7.39
N GLY A 588 -3.02 -8.72 -6.31
CA GLY A 588 -3.37 -10.09 -5.99
C GLY A 588 -4.08 -10.21 -4.64
N THR A 589 -4.31 -11.43 -4.20
CA THR A 589 -4.75 -11.75 -2.84
C THR A 589 -3.57 -12.28 -2.06
N HIS A 590 -3.37 -11.80 -0.85
CA HIS A 590 -2.25 -12.21 -0.02
C HIS A 590 -2.35 -13.71 0.33
N ASP A 591 -1.23 -14.43 0.21
CA ASP A 591 -1.20 -15.90 0.21
C ASP A 591 -1.68 -16.55 1.53
N HIS A 592 -1.53 -15.86 2.65
CA HIS A 592 -1.81 -16.44 3.98
C HIS A 592 -3.18 -16.10 4.59
N ASN A 593 -3.84 -15.05 4.12
CA ASN A 593 -5.05 -14.51 4.76
C ASN A 593 -6.13 -14.05 3.77
N ASP A 594 -5.93 -14.30 2.47
CA ASP A 594 -6.83 -13.95 1.37
C ASP A 594 -7.16 -12.44 1.24
N SER A 595 -6.46 -11.57 1.96
CA SER A 595 -6.70 -10.12 1.88
C SER A 595 -6.26 -9.54 0.53
N THR A 596 -7.03 -8.60 0.01
CA THR A 596 -6.70 -7.97 -1.28
C THR A 596 -5.56 -6.96 -1.13
N VAL A 597 -4.54 -7.08 -1.99
CA VAL A 597 -3.43 -6.12 -2.12
C VAL A 597 -3.77 -5.12 -3.24
N LEU A 598 -4.10 -3.87 -2.85
CA LEU A 598 -4.43 -2.76 -3.73
C LEU A 598 -3.31 -1.71 -3.70
N ILE A 599 -2.74 -1.40 -4.86
CA ILE A 599 -1.61 -0.47 -5.01
C ILE A 599 -1.98 0.58 -6.04
N ASP A 600 -1.82 1.87 -5.73
CA ASP A 600 -1.80 2.94 -6.73
C ASP A 600 -0.34 3.33 -7.01
N PRO A 601 0.24 2.88 -8.14
CA PRO A 601 1.61 3.19 -8.50
C PRO A 601 1.87 4.70 -8.67
N TRP A 602 0.83 5.50 -8.90
CA TRP A 602 0.96 6.93 -9.11
C TRP A 602 1.04 7.75 -7.83
N GLU A 603 0.67 7.17 -6.68
CA GLU A 603 0.69 7.83 -5.36
C GLU A 603 1.97 7.52 -4.55
N LEU A 604 2.85 6.65 -5.06
CA LEU A 604 4.12 6.32 -4.40
C LEU A 604 5.11 7.50 -4.42
N GLU A 605 5.72 7.78 -3.27
CA GLU A 605 6.72 8.84 -3.08
C GLU A 605 8.10 8.51 -3.65
N THR A 606 8.36 7.27 -4.05
CA THR A 606 9.67 6.77 -4.51
C THR A 606 9.75 6.62 -6.04
N GLY A 607 8.63 6.61 -6.75
CA GLY A 607 8.55 6.54 -8.22
C GLY A 607 7.21 5.97 -8.68
N HIS A 608 7.07 5.64 -9.96
CA HIS A 608 5.85 4.99 -10.49
C HIS A 608 6.14 3.65 -11.19
N SER A 609 7.40 3.45 -11.60
CA SER A 609 7.82 2.34 -12.45
C SER A 609 7.83 1.00 -11.71
N GLU A 610 7.67 -0.06 -12.49
CA GLU A 610 7.55 -1.43 -12.02
C GLU A 610 8.49 -2.34 -12.80
N LEU A 611 9.10 -3.28 -12.09
CA LEU A 611 9.94 -4.33 -12.63
C LEU A 611 9.26 -5.68 -12.35
N VAL A 612 9.13 -6.54 -13.38
CA VAL A 612 8.48 -7.83 -13.28
C VAL A 612 9.42 -8.93 -13.74
N THR A 613 9.69 -9.94 -12.89
CA THR A 613 10.58 -11.07 -13.23
C THR A 613 9.92 -12.42 -13.01
N GLY A 614 10.53 -13.48 -13.54
CA GLY A 614 10.06 -14.86 -13.42
C GLY A 614 10.24 -15.67 -14.70
N MET A 615 10.23 -16.99 -14.60
CA MET A 615 10.43 -17.86 -15.76
C MET A 615 9.32 -17.74 -16.82
N PRO A 616 9.55 -18.14 -18.08
CA PRO A 616 8.46 -18.35 -19.04
C PRO A 616 7.37 -19.26 -18.47
N GLY A 617 6.09 -18.88 -18.62
CA GLY A 617 4.96 -19.57 -17.99
C GLY A 617 4.78 -19.31 -16.48
N GLY A 618 5.61 -18.46 -15.85
CA GLY A 618 5.48 -18.09 -14.43
C GLY A 618 4.30 -17.17 -14.10
N GLY A 619 3.57 -16.68 -15.11
CA GLY A 619 2.42 -15.76 -14.94
C GLY A 619 2.74 -14.27 -15.07
N LYS A 620 3.96 -13.89 -15.52
CA LYS A 620 4.41 -12.50 -15.66
C LYS A 620 3.52 -11.65 -16.57
N THR A 621 3.37 -12.05 -17.83
CA THR A 621 2.61 -11.32 -18.86
C THR A 621 1.13 -11.29 -18.49
N HIS A 622 0.57 -12.45 -18.09
CA HIS A 622 -0.81 -12.59 -17.60
C HIS A 622 -1.12 -11.64 -16.43
N GLY A 623 -0.28 -11.65 -15.40
CA GLY A 623 -0.44 -10.78 -14.23
C GLY A 623 -0.34 -9.30 -14.61
N THR A 624 0.56 -8.96 -15.53
CA THR A 624 0.76 -7.58 -15.99
C THR A 624 -0.39 -7.08 -16.84
N GLN A 625 -0.92 -7.87 -17.78
CA GLN A 625 -2.13 -7.54 -18.52
C GLN A 625 -3.33 -7.39 -17.60
N ALA A 626 -3.48 -8.25 -16.58
CA ALA A 626 -4.52 -8.10 -15.58
C ALA A 626 -4.42 -6.76 -14.83
N ARG A 627 -3.21 -6.36 -14.40
CA ARG A 627 -2.96 -5.05 -13.78
C ARG A 627 -3.27 -3.90 -14.75
N GLY A 628 -2.86 -4.02 -16.01
CA GLY A 628 -3.16 -3.05 -17.07
C GLY A 628 -4.66 -2.86 -17.30
N LEU A 629 -5.42 -3.95 -17.45
CA LEU A 629 -6.88 -3.90 -17.55
C LEU A 629 -7.53 -3.26 -16.32
N ARG A 630 -7.05 -3.57 -15.11
CA ARG A 630 -7.53 -2.96 -13.87
C ARG A 630 -7.23 -1.46 -13.81
N MET A 631 -6.05 -1.03 -14.28
CA MET A 631 -5.69 0.38 -14.39
C MET A 631 -6.64 1.13 -15.33
N MET A 632 -6.95 0.59 -16.50
CA MET A 632 -7.92 1.22 -17.41
C MET A 632 -9.35 1.23 -16.86
N LYS A 633 -9.75 0.21 -16.09
CA LYS A 633 -11.06 0.19 -15.40
C LYS A 633 -11.14 1.22 -14.27
N LYS A 634 -10.02 1.56 -13.64
CA LYS A 634 -9.97 2.43 -12.45
C LYS A 634 -9.60 3.89 -12.77
N ARG A 635 -8.73 4.15 -13.77
CA ARG A 635 -8.19 5.48 -14.14
C ARG A 635 -8.42 5.89 -15.61
N SER A 636 -8.96 7.09 -15.83
CA SER A 636 -9.40 7.61 -17.14
C SER A 636 -8.35 8.56 -17.68
N ASP A 637 -7.57 9.13 -16.77
CA ASP A 637 -6.37 9.92 -16.99
C ASP A 637 -5.12 9.10 -17.34
N VAL A 638 -5.21 7.77 -17.45
CA VAL A 638 -4.08 6.89 -17.82
C VAL A 638 -4.26 6.32 -19.22
N LYS A 639 -3.23 6.40 -20.05
CA LYS A 639 -3.10 5.73 -21.36
C LYS A 639 -2.05 4.62 -21.29
N GLN A 640 -2.23 3.55 -22.07
CA GLN A 640 -1.29 2.42 -22.11
C GLN A 640 -0.57 2.32 -23.44
N VAL A 641 0.72 2.03 -23.39
CA VAL A 641 1.57 1.77 -24.55
C VAL A 641 2.23 0.43 -24.36
N PHE A 642 1.87 -0.54 -25.21
CA PHE A 642 2.43 -1.87 -25.22
C PHE A 642 3.61 -1.94 -26.20
N ILE A 643 4.77 -2.34 -25.71
CA ILE A 643 5.97 -2.62 -26.51
C ILE A 643 6.20 -4.13 -26.40
N ASP A 644 5.88 -4.84 -27.47
CA ASP A 644 5.86 -6.30 -27.46
C ASP A 644 6.73 -6.85 -28.59
N PRO A 645 7.98 -7.27 -28.29
CA PRO A 645 8.86 -7.91 -29.25
C PRO A 645 8.35 -9.27 -29.75
N VAL A 646 7.66 -10.03 -28.89
CA VAL A 646 7.34 -11.45 -29.12
C VAL A 646 5.92 -11.65 -29.67
N GLY A 647 4.99 -10.75 -29.33
CA GLY A 647 3.61 -10.71 -29.81
C GLY A 647 2.56 -11.35 -28.90
N ASP A 648 2.91 -11.68 -27.66
CA ASP A 648 2.03 -12.31 -26.67
C ASP A 648 0.89 -11.40 -26.20
N MET A 649 1.02 -10.07 -26.36
CA MET A 649 0.03 -9.08 -25.93
C MET A 649 -0.94 -8.68 -27.05
N ARG A 650 -0.72 -9.16 -28.28
CA ARG A 650 -1.45 -8.71 -29.47
C ARG A 650 -2.97 -8.86 -29.36
N GLY A 651 -3.46 -10.03 -28.93
CA GLY A 651 -4.90 -10.29 -28.84
C GLY A 651 -5.60 -9.34 -27.87
N SER A 652 -4.97 -9.09 -26.73
CA SER A 652 -5.48 -8.11 -25.75
C SER A 652 -5.46 -6.68 -26.30
N ALA A 653 -4.45 -6.30 -27.08
CA ALA A 653 -4.35 -4.98 -27.69
C ALA A 653 -5.44 -4.76 -28.76
N GLU A 654 -5.73 -5.76 -29.59
CA GLU A 654 -6.80 -5.70 -30.59
C GLU A 654 -8.18 -5.52 -29.94
N LEU A 655 -8.47 -6.24 -28.84
CA LEU A 655 -9.72 -6.07 -28.08
C LEU A 655 -9.88 -4.69 -27.44
N LEU A 656 -8.77 -4.05 -27.08
CA LEU A 656 -8.76 -2.72 -26.47
C LEU A 656 -8.87 -1.60 -27.51
N ASP A 657 -9.07 -1.93 -28.79
CA ASP A 657 -9.01 -1.00 -29.92
C ASP A 657 -7.72 -0.18 -29.87
N ALA A 658 -6.61 -0.86 -29.55
CA ALA A 658 -5.31 -0.21 -29.44
C ALA A 658 -4.86 0.24 -30.83
N LYS A 659 -4.32 1.45 -30.89
CA LYS A 659 -3.68 1.94 -32.11
C LYS A 659 -2.44 1.10 -32.40
N ARG A 660 -2.57 0.17 -33.35
CA ARG A 660 -1.46 -0.67 -33.79
C ARG A 660 -0.51 0.14 -34.67
N ILE A 661 0.75 0.17 -34.28
CA ILE A 661 1.83 0.79 -35.04
C ILE A 661 2.82 -0.31 -35.36
N THR A 662 2.82 -0.74 -36.62
CA THR A 662 3.83 -1.67 -37.11
C THR A 662 5.07 -0.87 -37.45
N VAL A 663 6.12 -1.07 -36.67
CA VAL A 663 7.41 -0.49 -36.99
C VAL A 663 8.13 -1.47 -37.90
N SER A 664 8.11 -1.18 -39.19
CA SER A 664 9.01 -1.83 -40.14
C SER A 664 10.33 -1.07 -40.23
N GLY A 665 11.38 -1.73 -40.73
CA GLY A 665 12.65 -1.07 -41.04
C GLY A 665 12.57 0.00 -42.15
N GLU A 666 11.39 0.25 -42.72
CA GLU A 666 11.10 1.26 -43.75
C GLU A 666 10.26 2.43 -43.21
N THR A 667 9.84 2.41 -41.94
CA THR A 667 8.95 3.43 -41.37
C THR A 667 9.65 4.79 -41.27
N PRO A 668 9.08 5.87 -41.85
CA PRO A 668 9.68 7.20 -41.79
C PRO A 668 9.76 7.73 -40.36
N LEU A 669 10.97 8.03 -39.88
CA LEU A 669 11.20 8.53 -38.52
C LEU A 669 12.37 9.51 -38.52
N ASN A 670 12.06 10.80 -38.46
CA ASN A 670 13.01 11.89 -38.50
C ASN A 670 13.67 12.11 -37.13
N PRO A 671 14.99 11.88 -36.97
CA PRO A 671 15.70 12.14 -35.72
C PRO A 671 15.69 13.61 -35.30
N CYS A 672 15.56 14.53 -36.26
CA CYS A 672 15.55 15.98 -36.04
C CYS A 672 14.17 16.54 -35.66
N GLU A 673 13.15 15.69 -35.55
CA GLU A 673 11.78 16.10 -35.28
C GLU A 673 11.60 16.80 -33.93
N MET A 674 10.89 17.93 -33.95
CA MET A 674 10.47 18.67 -32.77
C MET A 674 8.95 18.71 -32.63
N HIS A 675 8.50 18.75 -31.38
CA HIS A 675 7.12 19.01 -31.00
C HIS A 675 7.03 20.24 -30.08
N PRO A 676 5.90 20.98 -30.08
CA PRO A 676 5.73 22.14 -29.22
C PRO A 676 5.82 21.72 -27.76
N THR A 677 6.69 22.38 -26.99
CA THR A 677 6.78 22.15 -25.54
C THR A 677 5.55 22.78 -24.86
N PRO A 678 4.79 22.04 -24.04
CA PRO A 678 3.61 22.58 -23.37
C PRO A 678 3.93 23.74 -22.44
N GLN A 679 2.98 24.67 -22.28
CA GLN A 679 3.16 25.86 -21.46
C GLN A 679 3.48 25.53 -19.99
N HIS A 680 2.83 24.52 -19.41
CA HIS A 680 3.07 24.13 -18.02
C HIS A 680 4.51 23.61 -17.77
N VAL A 681 5.14 23.00 -18.79
CA VAL A 681 6.54 22.54 -18.73
C VAL A 681 7.49 23.73 -18.76
N LEU A 682 7.21 24.73 -19.61
CA LEU A 682 8.00 25.96 -19.70
C LEU A 682 7.88 26.80 -18.41
N ASP A 683 6.69 26.83 -17.81
CA ASP A 683 6.45 27.53 -16.54
C ASP A 683 7.21 26.87 -15.37
N ALA A 684 7.34 25.54 -15.40
CA ALA A 684 8.09 24.77 -14.39
C ALA A 684 9.61 24.84 -14.57
N SER A 685 10.11 25.19 -15.76
CA SER A 685 11.54 25.26 -16.07
C SER A 685 11.84 26.43 -17.02
N PRO A 686 11.93 27.68 -16.49
CA PRO A 686 12.07 28.90 -17.29
C PRO A 686 13.38 29.00 -18.09
N ASP A 687 14.42 28.28 -17.66
CA ASP A 687 15.75 28.27 -18.29
C ASP A 687 15.91 27.16 -19.36
N MET A 688 14.84 26.43 -19.68
CA MET A 688 14.87 25.36 -20.69
C MET A 688 15.05 25.95 -22.10
N GLU A 689 16.01 25.43 -22.86
CA GLU A 689 16.22 25.76 -24.28
C GLU A 689 15.89 24.51 -25.15
N PRO A 690 14.63 24.36 -25.63
CA PRO A 690 14.18 23.12 -26.29
C PRO A 690 14.95 22.78 -27.57
N VAL A 691 15.30 23.79 -28.37
CA VAL A 691 16.04 23.59 -29.63
C VAL A 691 17.46 23.11 -29.36
N LEU A 692 18.17 23.68 -28.37
CA LEU A 692 19.51 23.20 -28.00
C LEU A 692 19.49 21.75 -27.51
N ALA A 693 18.53 21.42 -26.63
CA ALA A 693 18.37 20.05 -26.16
C ALA A 693 18.12 19.08 -27.32
N LYS A 694 17.35 19.49 -28.34
CA LYS A 694 17.14 18.69 -29.54
C LYS A 694 18.40 18.55 -30.39
N MET A 695 19.17 19.62 -30.55
CA MET A 695 20.43 19.57 -31.29
C MET A 695 21.44 18.62 -30.63
N ASP A 696 21.51 18.60 -29.31
CA ASP A 696 22.34 17.66 -28.55
C ASP A 696 21.86 16.21 -28.72
N GLU A 697 20.54 15.98 -28.76
CA GLU A 697 19.96 14.67 -29.07
C GLU A 697 20.38 14.19 -30.47
N VAL A 698 20.21 15.03 -31.51
CA VAL A 698 20.60 14.72 -32.89
C VAL A 698 22.10 14.43 -32.98
N TYR A 699 22.93 15.20 -32.26
CA TYR A 699 24.36 14.96 -32.17
C TYR A 699 24.65 13.58 -31.56
N GLY A 700 24.00 13.24 -30.45
CA GLY A 700 24.11 11.93 -29.81
C GLY A 700 23.73 10.78 -30.73
N VAL A 701 22.62 10.92 -31.45
CA VAL A 701 22.14 9.95 -32.46
C VAL A 701 23.19 9.71 -33.56
N ILE A 702 23.74 10.78 -34.12
CA ILE A 702 24.79 10.70 -35.17
C ILE A 702 26.05 10.05 -34.61
N MET A 703 26.48 10.44 -33.41
CA MET A 703 27.68 9.88 -32.78
C MET A 703 27.52 8.38 -32.48
N ASN A 704 26.39 7.97 -31.92
CA ASN A 704 26.10 6.56 -31.64
C ASN A 704 26.16 5.71 -32.92
N PHE A 705 25.54 6.20 -34.00
CA PHE A 705 25.55 5.53 -35.31
C PHE A 705 26.97 5.34 -35.89
N LEU A 706 27.85 6.32 -35.67
CA LEU A 706 29.21 6.28 -36.18
C LEU A 706 30.11 5.40 -35.30
N THR A 707 29.95 5.48 -33.98
CA THR A 707 30.62 4.60 -33.01
C THR A 707 30.24 3.14 -33.23
N SER A 708 28.98 2.84 -33.53
CA SER A 708 28.54 1.46 -33.83
C SER A 708 29.17 0.84 -35.08
N ARG A 709 29.87 1.64 -35.90
CA ARG A 709 30.60 1.22 -37.11
C ARG A 709 32.12 1.34 -36.97
N ASP A 710 32.63 1.51 -35.75
CA ASP A 710 34.06 1.71 -35.46
C ASP A 710 34.69 2.90 -36.22
N ILE A 711 33.91 3.95 -36.48
CA ILE A 711 34.40 5.17 -37.14
C ILE A 711 34.90 6.15 -36.07
N ALA A 712 36.22 6.36 -36.00
CA ALA A 712 36.85 7.25 -35.02
C ALA A 712 36.76 8.72 -35.44
N LEU A 713 36.18 9.58 -34.58
CA LEU A 713 35.68 10.91 -34.99
C LEU A 713 36.20 12.12 -34.20
N GLU A 714 37.24 12.01 -33.38
CA GLU A 714 37.74 13.15 -32.57
C GLU A 714 38.01 14.44 -33.40
N MET A 715 38.21 14.31 -34.71
CA MET A 715 38.47 15.42 -35.64
C MET A 715 37.22 15.98 -36.37
N HIS A 716 36.04 15.36 -36.23
CA HIS A 716 34.81 15.71 -36.96
C HIS A 716 33.73 16.41 -36.10
N SER A 717 33.85 16.36 -34.76
CA SER A 717 32.84 16.86 -33.83
C SER A 717 32.42 18.31 -34.10
N GLY A 718 33.39 19.21 -34.30
CA GLY A 718 33.12 20.62 -34.61
C GLY A 718 32.39 20.85 -35.93
N LEU A 719 32.60 19.98 -36.93
CA LEU A 719 31.87 20.03 -38.20
C LEU A 719 30.44 19.51 -38.02
N ILE A 720 30.23 18.42 -37.28
CA ILE A 720 28.90 17.86 -36.99
C ILE A 720 28.05 18.89 -36.21
N THR A 721 28.59 19.50 -35.15
CA THR A 721 27.87 20.54 -34.40
C THR A 721 27.47 21.72 -35.29
N PHE A 722 28.38 22.18 -36.17
CA PHE A 722 28.08 23.24 -37.12
C PHE A 722 26.98 22.85 -38.12
N LEU A 723 27.02 21.62 -38.65
CA LEU A 723 26.00 21.10 -39.56
C LEU A 723 24.63 21.10 -38.91
N ILE A 724 24.51 20.52 -37.71
CA ILE A 724 23.25 20.45 -36.95
C ILE A 724 22.73 21.88 -36.68
N GLN A 725 23.57 22.77 -36.19
CA GLN A 725 23.16 24.16 -35.93
C GLN A 725 22.64 24.84 -37.20
N THR A 726 23.35 24.67 -38.32
CA THR A 726 22.99 25.31 -39.59
C THR A 726 21.68 24.78 -40.16
N ILE A 727 21.37 23.48 -40.04
CA ILE A 727 20.09 22.94 -40.54
C ILE A 727 18.91 23.45 -39.71
N PHE A 728 19.05 23.59 -38.39
CA PHE A 728 18.01 24.17 -37.54
C PHE A 728 17.84 25.67 -37.80
N GLU A 729 18.93 26.42 -37.99
CA GLU A 729 18.88 27.86 -38.37
C GLU A 729 18.25 28.10 -39.75
N ARG A 730 18.41 27.16 -40.70
CA ARG A 730 17.79 27.22 -42.03
C ARG A 730 16.33 26.75 -42.04
N SER A 731 15.89 26.07 -40.98
CA SER A 731 14.54 25.52 -40.86
C SER A 731 13.51 26.62 -40.51
N ALA A 732 12.23 26.23 -40.44
CA ALA A 732 11.15 27.13 -40.03
C ALA A 732 10.92 27.15 -38.50
N ILE A 733 11.82 26.53 -37.72
CA ILE A 733 11.79 26.52 -36.25
C ILE A 733 12.40 27.82 -35.71
N ASP A 734 11.61 28.56 -34.94
CA ASP A 734 12.08 29.69 -34.14
C ASP A 734 12.40 29.20 -32.71
N PRO A 735 13.66 29.33 -32.23
CA PRO A 735 14.04 28.91 -30.88
C PRO A 735 13.21 29.54 -29.76
N ASP A 736 12.71 30.77 -29.95
CA ASP A 736 11.98 31.52 -28.94
C ASP A 736 10.45 31.32 -29.02
N ASP A 737 9.93 30.65 -30.06
CA ASP A 737 8.50 30.40 -30.27
C ASP A 737 8.19 28.89 -30.36
N PRO A 738 7.79 28.26 -29.24
CA PRO A 738 7.43 26.84 -29.19
C PRO A 738 6.32 26.42 -30.16
N SER A 739 5.47 27.35 -30.61
CA SER A 739 4.40 27.02 -31.57
C SER A 739 4.95 26.66 -32.96
N THR A 740 6.19 27.04 -33.24
CA THR A 740 6.88 26.71 -34.49
C THR A 740 7.56 25.35 -34.47
N HIS A 741 7.74 24.74 -33.28
CA HIS A 741 8.44 23.46 -33.08
C HIS A 741 7.55 22.29 -33.51
N THR A 742 7.29 22.16 -34.81
CA THR A 742 6.39 21.14 -35.35
C THR A 742 7.14 20.16 -36.25
N PRO A 743 6.62 18.93 -36.46
CA PRO A 743 7.22 17.97 -37.38
C PRO A 743 7.43 18.55 -38.79
N ALA A 744 6.44 19.30 -39.29
CA ALA A 744 6.48 19.92 -40.61
C ALA A 744 7.53 21.04 -40.76
N ASN A 745 7.90 21.70 -39.65
CA ASN A 745 8.93 22.75 -39.65
C ASN A 745 10.32 22.20 -39.35
N SER A 746 10.42 20.94 -38.91
CA SER A 746 11.66 20.32 -38.47
C SER A 746 12.55 19.96 -39.66
N PRO A 747 13.86 20.20 -39.60
CA PRO A 747 14.79 19.76 -40.64
C PRO A 747 14.86 18.22 -40.64
N THR A 748 15.43 17.63 -41.68
CA THR A 748 15.59 16.17 -41.85
C THR A 748 17.06 15.77 -41.93
N MET A 749 17.35 14.47 -41.81
CA MET A 749 18.69 13.95 -42.11
C MET A 749 19.09 14.17 -43.58
N GLN A 750 18.12 14.33 -44.50
CA GLN A 750 18.44 14.69 -45.88
C GLN A 750 19.01 16.11 -45.97
N ASP A 751 18.45 17.06 -45.20
CA ASP A 751 18.98 18.44 -45.17
C ASP A 751 20.41 18.49 -44.61
N LEU A 752 20.72 17.62 -43.64
CA LEU A 752 22.08 17.47 -43.11
C LEU A 752 23.04 16.92 -44.18
N LEU A 753 22.62 15.92 -44.94
CA LEU A 753 23.42 15.31 -46.01
C LEU A 753 23.64 16.28 -47.18
N ASP A 754 22.62 17.03 -47.56
CA ASP A 754 22.70 18.05 -48.60
C ASP A 754 23.67 19.18 -48.17
N LEU A 755 23.65 19.56 -46.88
CA LEU A 755 24.59 20.53 -46.33
C LEU A 755 26.03 19.99 -46.28
N ILE A 756 26.24 18.70 -46.03
CA ILE A 756 27.56 18.07 -46.12
C ILE A 756 28.11 18.19 -47.56
N ASP A 757 27.27 17.90 -48.57
CA ASP A 757 27.64 18.02 -49.98
C ASP A 757 27.94 19.48 -50.37
N GLU A 758 27.18 20.45 -49.84
CA GLU A 758 27.46 21.89 -49.99
C GLU A 758 28.83 22.28 -49.41
N ILE A 759 29.15 21.85 -48.19
CA ILE A 759 30.45 22.14 -47.54
C ILE A 759 31.60 21.45 -48.29
N GLN A 760 31.38 20.26 -48.84
CA GLN A 760 32.38 19.57 -49.65
C GLN A 760 32.73 20.37 -50.92
N ALA A 761 31.70 20.91 -51.59
CA ALA A 761 31.86 21.75 -52.76
C ALA A 761 32.49 23.12 -52.42
N GLU A 762 32.05 23.72 -51.31
CA GLU A 762 32.51 25.04 -50.84
C GLU A 762 32.94 25.02 -49.36
N PRO A 763 34.16 24.55 -49.03
CA PRO A 763 34.60 24.39 -47.64
C PRO A 763 34.75 25.70 -46.87
N GLY A 764 34.76 26.84 -47.57
CA GLY A 764 34.79 28.18 -46.95
C GLY A 764 33.52 28.54 -46.20
N MET A 765 32.45 27.73 -46.32
CA MET A 765 31.21 27.89 -45.55
C MET A 765 31.41 27.57 -44.06
N PHE A 766 32.36 26.69 -43.73
CA PHE A 766 32.68 26.35 -42.34
C PHE A 766 33.46 27.49 -41.64
N PRO A 767 32.97 28.02 -40.50
CA PRO A 767 33.67 29.05 -39.73
C PRO A 767 35.06 28.59 -39.28
N GLY A 768 36.11 29.23 -39.80
CA GLY A 768 37.51 28.87 -39.50
C GLY A 768 38.27 28.24 -40.67
N ALA A 769 37.62 27.92 -41.79
CA ALA A 769 38.25 27.44 -43.02
C ALA A 769 38.82 28.58 -43.89
N GLU A 770 39.57 29.51 -43.30
CA GLU A 770 40.08 30.71 -44.00
C GLU A 770 41.31 30.42 -44.87
N THR A 771 42.10 29.41 -44.52
CA THR A 771 43.32 29.02 -45.24
C THR A 771 43.05 27.87 -46.20
N GLU A 772 43.81 27.80 -47.30
CA GLU A 772 43.68 26.67 -48.26
C GLU A 772 43.98 25.30 -47.61
N SER A 773 44.84 25.28 -46.59
CA SER A 773 45.07 24.07 -45.79
C SER A 773 43.82 23.67 -45.00
N ALA A 774 43.19 24.62 -44.30
CA ALA A 774 41.98 24.36 -43.52
C ALA A 774 40.80 23.94 -44.41
N LYS A 775 40.63 24.60 -45.57
CA LYS A 775 39.60 24.21 -46.56
C LYS A 775 39.81 22.80 -47.10
N THR A 776 41.07 22.37 -47.25
CA THR A 776 41.38 21.01 -47.69
C THR A 776 40.99 20.00 -46.62
N THR A 777 41.36 20.26 -45.36
CA THR A 777 41.00 19.41 -44.21
C THR A 777 39.49 19.31 -43.99
N ILE A 778 38.75 20.43 -44.05
CA ILE A 778 37.29 20.41 -43.93
C ILE A 778 36.64 19.64 -45.08
N ARG A 779 37.16 19.76 -46.31
CA ARG A 779 36.69 18.96 -47.44
C ARG A 779 36.90 17.47 -47.23
N GLU A 780 38.06 17.08 -46.70
CA GLU A 780 38.36 15.69 -46.34
C GLU A 780 37.39 15.18 -45.26
N TYR A 781 37.13 15.97 -44.21
CA TYR A 781 36.16 15.61 -43.17
C TYR A 781 34.72 15.51 -43.68
N ALA A 782 34.31 16.42 -44.56
CA ALA A 782 33.00 16.37 -45.19
C ALA A 782 32.84 15.14 -46.10
N ASP A 783 33.89 14.77 -46.84
CA ASP A 783 33.91 13.55 -47.67
C ASP A 783 33.79 12.29 -46.80
N GLU A 784 34.56 12.20 -45.71
CA GLU A 784 34.50 11.10 -44.76
C GLU A 784 33.11 10.98 -44.10
N LEU A 785 32.51 12.10 -43.69
CA LEU A 785 31.14 12.13 -43.15
C LEU A 785 30.08 11.76 -44.19
N SER A 786 30.20 12.24 -45.43
CA SER A 786 29.27 11.92 -46.52
C SER A 786 29.27 10.42 -46.83
N VAL A 787 30.46 9.79 -46.80
CA VAL A 787 30.60 8.33 -46.94
C VAL A 787 30.04 7.59 -45.72
N ALA A 788 30.35 8.03 -44.51
CA ALA A 788 29.91 7.38 -43.29
C ALA A 788 28.37 7.44 -43.10
N LEU A 789 27.76 8.57 -43.46
CA LEU A 789 26.31 8.81 -43.35
C LEU A 789 25.56 8.47 -44.64
N GLN A 790 26.22 7.92 -45.67
CA GLN A 790 25.57 7.40 -46.88
C GLN A 790 24.33 6.52 -46.59
N PRO A 791 24.31 5.66 -45.54
CA PRO A 791 23.15 4.84 -45.24
C PRO A 791 21.87 5.62 -44.93
N PHE A 792 21.95 6.91 -44.56
CA PHE A 792 20.80 7.79 -44.35
C PHE A 792 20.24 8.42 -45.62
N ARG A 793 20.94 8.36 -46.77
CA ARG A 793 20.39 8.91 -48.02
C ARG A 793 19.13 8.16 -48.44
N ARG A 794 18.15 8.88 -49.01
CA ARG A 794 16.92 8.28 -49.56
C ARG A 794 17.24 7.10 -50.48
N GLY A 795 16.54 5.98 -50.28
CA GLY A 795 16.76 4.72 -51.00
C GLY A 795 17.91 3.84 -50.47
N SER A 796 18.57 4.24 -49.38
CA SER A 796 19.58 3.44 -48.67
C SER A 796 19.00 2.77 -47.41
N THR A 797 19.84 2.05 -46.65
CA THR A 797 19.42 1.22 -45.50
C THR A 797 18.61 1.95 -44.42
N TYR A 798 18.85 3.24 -44.20
CA TYR A 798 18.14 4.12 -43.26
C TYR A 798 17.50 5.31 -43.97
N GLY A 799 17.22 5.20 -45.27
CA GLY A 799 16.67 6.30 -46.07
C GLY A 799 15.31 6.81 -45.55
N ASN A 800 14.57 5.97 -44.84
CA ASN A 800 13.35 6.31 -44.12
C ASN A 800 13.56 7.35 -43.01
N LEU A 801 14.76 7.44 -42.43
CA LEU A 801 15.07 8.41 -41.38
C LEU A 801 15.44 9.80 -41.92
N ALA A 802 15.49 9.93 -43.25
CA ALA A 802 15.73 11.19 -43.97
C ALA A 802 14.45 11.76 -44.61
N GLU A 803 13.31 11.26 -44.17
CA GLU A 803 11.97 11.74 -44.52
C GLU A 803 11.32 12.36 -43.28
N GLU A 804 10.28 13.17 -43.49
CA GLU A 804 9.45 13.69 -42.37
C GLU A 804 8.78 12.51 -41.66
N SER A 805 8.76 12.49 -40.30
CA SER A 805 8.04 11.41 -39.62
C SER A 805 6.56 11.54 -39.87
N ASN A 806 5.89 10.40 -40.04
CA ASN A 806 4.44 10.32 -40.12
C ASN A 806 3.87 9.52 -38.94
N LEU A 807 4.57 9.50 -37.80
CA LEU A 807 4.28 8.67 -36.64
C LEU A 807 3.79 9.52 -35.47
N ASN A 808 2.47 9.67 -35.38
CA ASN A 808 1.84 10.06 -34.12
C ASN A 808 1.67 8.80 -33.25
N LEU A 809 2.60 8.53 -32.34
CA LEU A 809 2.59 7.30 -31.54
C LEU A 809 1.44 7.33 -30.53
N ILE A 810 1.28 8.43 -29.81
CA ILE A 810 0.23 8.60 -28.80
C ILE A 810 -0.66 9.78 -29.21
N ASP A 811 -1.93 9.52 -29.52
CA ASP A 811 -2.92 10.55 -29.80
C ASP A 811 -3.94 10.70 -28.66
N ASN A 812 -4.70 11.78 -28.69
CA ASN A 812 -5.72 12.06 -27.67
C ASN A 812 -6.88 11.06 -27.74
N ASP A 813 -7.19 10.54 -28.92
CA ASP A 813 -8.34 9.67 -29.15
C ASP A 813 -8.10 8.25 -28.64
N SER A 814 -6.91 7.67 -28.82
CA SER A 814 -6.63 6.26 -28.49
C SER A 814 -6.31 6.08 -27.00
N LYS A 815 -6.96 5.10 -26.37
CA LYS A 815 -6.70 4.74 -24.96
C LYS A 815 -5.45 3.85 -24.80
N ALA A 816 -5.22 3.00 -25.79
CA ALA A 816 -4.10 2.08 -25.85
C ALA A 816 -3.36 2.23 -27.19
N VAL A 817 -2.05 1.99 -27.17
CA VAL A 817 -1.17 1.94 -28.35
C VAL A 817 -0.39 0.64 -28.30
N TYR A 818 -0.28 -0.07 -29.42
CA TYR A 818 0.48 -1.32 -29.51
C TYR A 818 1.57 -1.18 -30.56
N LEU A 819 2.82 -1.22 -30.11
CA LEU A 819 4.02 -1.19 -30.94
C LEU A 819 4.40 -2.63 -31.29
N ASP A 820 4.11 -3.02 -32.53
CA ASP A 820 4.45 -4.35 -33.04
C ASP A 820 5.88 -4.36 -33.60
N LEU A 821 6.77 -5.10 -32.93
CA LEU A 821 8.19 -5.19 -33.27
C LEU A 821 8.60 -6.52 -33.91
N GLN A 822 7.69 -7.46 -34.13
CA GLN A 822 8.01 -8.79 -34.68
C GLN A 822 8.69 -8.71 -36.07
N GLN A 823 8.30 -7.72 -36.90
CA GLN A 823 8.89 -7.53 -38.23
C GLN A 823 10.34 -7.03 -38.19
N VAL A 824 10.75 -6.47 -37.06
CA VAL A 824 12.12 -6.01 -36.84
C VAL A 824 13.04 -7.22 -36.59
N GLU A 825 12.55 -8.30 -35.99
CA GLU A 825 13.30 -9.50 -35.53
C GLU A 825 13.86 -10.39 -36.67
N GLY A 826 13.19 -10.46 -37.82
CA GLY A 826 13.51 -11.40 -38.91
C GLY A 826 14.79 -11.13 -39.74
N SER A 827 15.54 -10.08 -39.43
CA SER A 827 16.68 -9.61 -40.24
C SER A 827 18.02 -10.00 -39.59
N GLY A 828 18.49 -11.22 -39.80
CA GLY A 828 19.71 -11.80 -39.20
C GLY A 828 21.07 -11.12 -39.48
N ASP A 829 21.09 -9.88 -40.01
CA ASP A 829 22.28 -9.05 -40.25
C ASP A 829 22.15 -7.65 -39.59
N GLY A 830 21.16 -7.48 -38.68
CA GLY A 830 20.52 -6.19 -38.39
C GLY A 830 20.55 -5.63 -36.95
N LEU A 831 21.25 -6.24 -35.98
CA LEU A 831 21.20 -5.79 -34.56
C LEU A 831 21.44 -4.28 -34.37
N GLY A 832 22.38 -3.67 -35.11
CA GLY A 832 22.65 -2.22 -35.04
C GLY A 832 21.58 -1.33 -35.71
N LYS A 833 20.77 -1.86 -36.65
CA LYS A 833 19.63 -1.13 -37.22
C LYS A 833 18.41 -1.19 -36.28
N GLN A 834 18.20 -2.31 -35.61
CA GLN A 834 17.10 -2.50 -34.67
C GLN A 834 17.25 -1.60 -33.45
N SER A 835 18.42 -1.63 -32.79
CA SER A 835 18.71 -0.79 -31.63
C SER A 835 18.50 0.70 -31.92
N PHE A 836 19.00 1.17 -33.07
CA PHE A 836 18.90 2.56 -33.45
C PHE A 836 17.45 3.02 -33.72
N ILE A 837 16.64 2.20 -34.38
CA ILE A 837 15.22 2.49 -34.60
C ILE A 837 14.47 2.48 -33.26
N MET A 838 14.77 1.53 -32.37
CA MET A 838 14.20 1.47 -31.02
C MET A 838 14.52 2.72 -30.21
N GLN A 839 15.77 3.20 -30.25
CA GLN A 839 16.17 4.42 -29.57
C GLN A 839 15.33 5.62 -30.04
N LEU A 840 15.15 5.79 -31.36
CA LEU A 840 14.37 6.88 -31.92
C LEU A 840 12.88 6.76 -31.59
N LEU A 841 12.33 5.55 -31.59
CA LEU A 841 10.94 5.30 -31.19
C LEU A 841 10.71 5.62 -29.72
N LEU A 842 11.58 5.14 -28.83
CA LEU A 842 11.50 5.44 -27.40
C LEU A 842 11.67 6.95 -27.14
N SER A 843 12.57 7.62 -27.88
CA SER A 843 12.71 9.08 -27.82
C SER A 843 11.42 9.79 -28.23
N THR A 844 10.85 9.40 -29.36
CA THR A 844 9.58 9.97 -29.86
C THR A 844 8.45 9.72 -28.87
N LEU A 845 8.37 8.51 -28.31
CA LEU A 845 7.37 8.14 -27.31
C LEU A 845 7.49 9.01 -26.05
N TYR A 846 8.70 9.17 -25.52
CA TYR A 846 8.97 9.99 -24.36
C TYR A 846 8.60 11.47 -24.60
N GLN A 847 8.99 12.03 -25.75
CA GLN A 847 8.66 13.42 -26.08
C GLN A 847 7.15 13.63 -26.23
N GLN A 848 6.45 12.70 -26.88
CA GLN A 848 5.00 12.78 -27.01
C GLN A 848 4.31 12.61 -25.65
N ALA A 849 4.74 11.66 -24.83
CA ALA A 849 4.19 11.43 -23.49
C ALA A 849 4.42 12.62 -22.55
N LYS A 850 5.61 13.24 -22.56
CA LYS A 850 5.92 14.45 -21.77
C LYS A 850 5.01 15.63 -22.13
N ASN A 851 4.49 15.65 -23.35
CA ASN A 851 3.66 16.73 -23.85
C ASN A 851 2.15 16.51 -23.61
N MET A 852 1.76 15.37 -23.02
CA MET A 852 0.37 15.05 -22.70
C MET A 852 -0.03 15.52 -21.30
N GLU A 853 -1.31 15.89 -21.13
CA GLU A 853 -1.89 16.11 -19.80
C GLU A 853 -2.25 14.80 -19.09
N THR A 854 -2.42 13.71 -19.86
CA THR A 854 -2.70 12.37 -19.35
C THR A 854 -1.42 11.62 -18.98
N LYS A 855 -1.51 10.78 -17.96
CA LYS A 855 -0.44 9.87 -17.55
C LYS A 855 -0.26 8.76 -18.56
N VAL A 856 0.98 8.34 -18.81
CA VAL A 856 1.33 7.30 -19.79
C VAL A 856 2.02 6.13 -19.10
N GLU A 857 1.43 4.95 -19.24
CA GLU A 857 1.98 3.68 -18.77
C GLU A 857 2.57 2.91 -19.96
N VAL A 858 3.89 2.72 -19.96
CA VAL A 858 4.63 2.01 -21.00
C VAL A 858 4.97 0.62 -20.50
N ILE A 859 4.32 -0.39 -21.06
CA ILE A 859 4.50 -1.80 -20.73
C ILE A 859 5.43 -2.41 -21.76
N ILE A 860 6.59 -2.86 -21.32
CA ILE A 860 7.66 -3.42 -22.16
C ILE A 860 7.82 -4.89 -21.81
N ASP A 861 7.35 -5.76 -22.70
CA ASP A 861 7.64 -7.19 -22.59
C ASP A 861 9.06 -7.49 -23.10
N GLU A 862 9.71 -8.48 -22.50
CA GLU A 862 11.10 -8.85 -22.78
C GLU A 862 12.09 -7.67 -22.83
N ALA A 863 12.06 -6.84 -21.77
CA ALA A 863 12.89 -5.64 -21.62
C ALA A 863 14.40 -5.90 -21.73
N HIS A 864 14.84 -7.16 -21.55
CA HIS A 864 16.22 -7.59 -21.72
C HIS A 864 16.78 -7.31 -23.12
N TYR A 865 15.94 -7.29 -24.15
CA TYR A 865 16.35 -6.89 -25.51
C TYR A 865 16.80 -5.42 -25.57
N LEU A 866 16.21 -4.55 -24.74
CA LEU A 866 16.58 -3.14 -24.67
C LEU A 866 17.84 -2.93 -23.82
N PHE A 867 18.06 -3.76 -22.79
CA PHE A 867 19.26 -3.67 -21.95
C PHE A 867 20.53 -4.18 -22.63
N ALA A 868 20.40 -4.96 -23.70
CA ALA A 868 21.54 -5.43 -24.49
C ALA A 868 22.29 -4.32 -25.24
N ASP A 869 21.70 -3.12 -25.36
CA ASP A 869 22.27 -1.99 -26.07
C ASP A 869 22.46 -0.76 -25.17
N ASP A 870 23.69 -0.24 -25.12
CA ASP A 870 24.07 0.87 -24.25
C ASP A 870 23.29 2.17 -24.52
N ALA A 871 22.89 2.42 -25.78
CA ALA A 871 22.16 3.64 -26.14
C ALA A 871 20.69 3.56 -25.70
N ASN A 872 20.04 2.42 -25.89
CA ASN A 872 18.69 2.17 -25.36
C ASN A 872 18.69 2.21 -23.84
N LEU A 873 19.70 1.63 -23.19
CA LEU A 873 19.82 1.59 -21.74
C LEU A 873 20.03 3.00 -21.15
N ALA A 874 20.88 3.83 -21.76
CA ALA A 874 21.08 5.22 -21.35
C ALA A 874 19.76 6.02 -21.44
N PHE A 875 18.97 5.75 -22.49
CA PHE A 875 17.69 6.40 -22.68
C PHE A 875 16.62 5.95 -21.68
N LEU A 876 16.49 4.65 -21.42
CA LEU A 876 15.59 4.13 -20.38
C LEU A 876 15.94 4.67 -19.01
N ASN A 877 17.23 4.81 -18.68
CA ASN A 877 17.70 5.43 -17.44
C ASN A 877 17.26 6.90 -17.37
N GLN A 878 17.33 7.65 -18.47
CA GLN A 878 16.79 9.01 -18.53
C GLN A 878 15.28 9.06 -18.25
N ILE A 879 14.48 8.16 -18.84
CA ILE A 879 13.04 8.11 -18.58
C ILE A 879 12.78 7.78 -17.10
N ALA A 880 13.44 6.75 -16.56
CA ALA A 880 13.28 6.31 -15.18
C ALA A 880 13.59 7.43 -14.16
N ARG A 881 14.59 8.29 -14.44
CA ARG A 881 14.89 9.47 -13.60
C ARG A 881 13.83 10.55 -13.63
N HIS A 882 13.17 10.74 -14.77
CA HIS A 882 12.19 11.83 -14.97
C HIS A 882 10.74 11.36 -14.90
N GLN A 883 10.50 10.10 -14.55
CA GLN A 883 9.20 9.43 -14.56
C GLN A 883 8.08 10.24 -13.87
N ARG A 884 8.36 10.86 -12.71
CA ARG A 884 7.35 11.64 -11.96
C ARG A 884 6.96 12.95 -12.62
N HIS A 885 7.96 13.71 -13.09
CA HIS A 885 7.73 14.99 -13.75
C HIS A 885 7.11 14.82 -15.14
N ALA A 886 7.42 13.70 -15.80
CA ALA A 886 6.89 13.40 -17.12
C ALA A 886 5.50 12.73 -17.09
N GLY A 887 5.00 12.31 -15.91
CA GLY A 887 3.76 11.53 -15.83
C GLY A 887 3.87 10.17 -16.53
N ILE A 888 5.07 9.60 -16.57
CA ILE A 888 5.38 8.33 -17.25
C ILE A 888 5.64 7.24 -16.22
N ARG A 889 5.12 6.06 -16.49
CA ARG A 889 5.37 4.84 -15.73
C ARG A 889 5.94 3.77 -16.66
N LEU A 890 7.11 3.24 -16.34
CA LEU A 890 7.68 2.09 -17.06
C LEU A 890 7.29 0.80 -16.34
N VAL A 891 6.75 -0.18 -17.05
CA VAL A 891 6.49 -1.54 -16.55
C VAL A 891 7.34 -2.49 -17.39
N MET A 892 8.45 -2.96 -16.84
CA MET A 892 9.44 -3.75 -17.57
C MET A 892 9.38 -5.21 -17.14
N LEU A 893 9.11 -6.11 -18.09
CA LEU A 893 9.06 -7.55 -17.84
C LEU A 893 10.34 -8.20 -18.38
N SER A 894 10.91 -9.14 -17.63
CA SER A 894 12.01 -9.98 -18.11
C SER A 894 11.99 -11.37 -17.47
N GLN A 895 12.76 -12.31 -18.01
CA GLN A 895 12.71 -13.72 -17.61
C GLN A 895 13.47 -14.02 -16.32
N THR A 896 14.53 -13.26 -16.04
CA THR A 896 15.37 -13.48 -14.87
C THR A 896 15.66 -12.17 -14.16
N LEU A 897 15.78 -12.21 -12.84
CA LEU A 897 16.17 -11.03 -12.09
C LEU A 897 17.59 -10.59 -12.44
N GLN A 898 18.46 -11.54 -12.77
CA GLN A 898 19.87 -11.29 -13.08
C GLN A 898 20.05 -10.30 -14.25
N GLU A 899 19.17 -10.32 -15.25
CA GLU A 899 19.21 -9.41 -16.41
C GLU A 899 19.23 -7.91 -16.02
N PHE A 900 18.62 -7.57 -14.88
CA PHE A 900 18.63 -6.20 -14.36
C PHE A 900 19.88 -5.86 -13.53
N TYR A 901 20.69 -6.85 -13.17
CA TYR A 901 21.86 -6.70 -12.31
C TYR A 901 23.19 -7.05 -13.03
N ASP A 902 23.16 -7.45 -14.30
CA ASP A 902 24.36 -7.76 -15.07
C ASP A 902 25.18 -6.50 -15.45
N GLY A 903 24.59 -5.29 -15.41
CA GLY A 903 25.27 -4.03 -15.71
C GLY A 903 24.87 -2.86 -14.80
N ASP A 904 25.83 -1.96 -14.53
CA ASP A 904 25.66 -0.83 -13.59
C ASP A 904 24.44 0.06 -13.92
N ALA A 905 24.19 0.31 -15.21
CA ALA A 905 23.08 1.17 -15.65
C ALA A 905 21.71 0.47 -15.57
N ALA A 906 21.65 -0.85 -15.77
CA ALA A 906 20.43 -1.63 -15.58
C ALA A 906 20.07 -1.74 -14.08
N GLU A 907 21.09 -1.92 -13.23
CA GLU A 907 20.93 -1.94 -11.77
C GLU A 907 20.42 -0.59 -11.26
N GLU A 908 20.90 0.51 -11.85
CA GLU A 908 20.39 1.84 -11.53
C GLU A 908 18.92 2.04 -11.93
N ILE A 909 18.48 1.52 -13.08
CA ILE A 909 17.07 1.54 -13.49
C ILE A 909 16.22 0.72 -12.51
N ALA A 910 16.68 -0.48 -12.13
CA ALA A 910 16.00 -1.33 -11.15
C ALA A 910 15.85 -0.60 -9.79
N GLY A 911 16.89 0.12 -9.35
CA GLY A 911 16.85 0.95 -8.14
C GLY A 911 15.90 2.16 -8.20
N MET A 912 15.37 2.50 -9.38
CA MET A 912 14.34 3.54 -9.57
C MET A 912 12.92 2.97 -9.75
N CYS A 913 12.77 1.65 -9.69
CA CYS A 913 11.48 0.97 -9.77
C CYS A 913 11.00 0.65 -8.34
N PRO A 914 10.09 1.46 -7.77
CA PRO A 914 9.62 1.23 -6.40
C PRO A 914 8.78 -0.03 -6.26
N ILE A 915 8.26 -0.57 -7.36
CA ILE A 915 7.49 -1.81 -7.37
C ILE A 915 8.31 -2.89 -8.08
N MET A 916 8.55 -4.01 -7.40
CA MET A 916 9.15 -5.20 -7.99
C MET A 916 8.22 -6.41 -7.81
N VAL A 917 7.84 -7.07 -8.90
CA VAL A 917 6.95 -8.24 -8.89
C VAL A 917 7.74 -9.46 -9.36
N HIS A 918 8.04 -10.36 -8.43
CA HIS A 918 8.80 -11.57 -8.72
C HIS A 918 7.86 -12.77 -8.77
N HIS A 919 7.57 -13.24 -9.99
CA HIS A 919 6.95 -14.54 -10.20
C HIS A 919 7.97 -15.65 -9.99
N ARG A 920 7.52 -16.90 -10.11
CA ARG A 920 8.37 -18.09 -9.96
C ARG A 920 9.67 -17.99 -10.77
N GLU A 921 10.81 -18.09 -10.09
CA GLU A 921 12.14 -18.11 -10.69
C GLU A 921 13.01 -19.18 -9.97
N PRO A 922 12.97 -20.45 -10.40
CA PRO A 922 13.60 -21.55 -9.65
C PRO A 922 15.13 -21.46 -9.57
N GLU A 923 15.75 -20.74 -10.51
CA GLU A 923 17.19 -20.63 -10.66
C GLU A 923 17.76 -19.34 -10.04
N LEU A 924 16.95 -18.54 -9.34
CA LEU A 924 17.39 -17.31 -8.70
C LEU A 924 18.48 -17.59 -7.65
N ASP A 925 19.68 -17.11 -7.93
CA ASP A 925 20.85 -17.31 -7.09
C ASP A 925 20.89 -16.32 -5.90
N GLY A 926 21.66 -16.69 -4.87
CA GLY A 926 21.73 -15.89 -3.63
C GLY A 926 22.49 -14.57 -3.75
N GLU A 927 23.37 -14.41 -4.75
CA GLU A 927 24.09 -13.15 -4.98
C GLU A 927 23.16 -12.11 -5.61
N THR A 928 22.43 -12.50 -6.66
CA THR A 928 21.40 -11.67 -7.31
C THR A 928 20.28 -11.32 -6.33
N ALA A 929 19.75 -12.30 -5.59
CA ALA A 929 18.71 -12.05 -4.59
C ALA A 929 19.17 -11.04 -3.53
N LYS A 930 20.44 -11.14 -3.07
CA LYS A 930 21.00 -10.22 -2.08
C LYS A 930 21.21 -8.81 -2.65
N ARG A 931 21.64 -8.68 -3.90
CA ARG A 931 21.75 -7.37 -4.59
C ARG A 931 20.39 -6.69 -4.74
N ALA A 932 19.36 -7.48 -5.04
CA ALA A 932 17.97 -7.03 -5.03
C ALA A 932 17.39 -6.78 -3.62
N GLY A 933 18.15 -6.98 -2.55
CA GLY A 933 17.72 -6.75 -1.18
C GLY A 933 16.71 -7.77 -0.65
N MET A 934 16.65 -8.97 -1.22
CA MET A 934 15.79 -10.06 -0.75
C MET A 934 16.37 -10.78 0.48
N THR A 935 15.49 -11.27 1.35
CA THR A 935 15.85 -12.21 2.42
C THR A 935 15.95 -13.65 1.89
N SER A 936 16.49 -14.56 2.71
CA SER A 936 16.58 -15.97 2.34
C SER A 936 15.19 -16.60 2.19
N GLU A 937 14.22 -16.16 2.99
CA GLU A 937 12.82 -16.58 2.97
C GLU A 937 12.11 -16.05 1.73
N GLN A 938 12.36 -14.79 1.35
CA GLN A 938 11.82 -14.21 0.13
C GLN A 938 12.37 -14.90 -1.12
N GLN A 939 13.69 -15.15 -1.15
CA GLN A 939 14.30 -15.94 -2.21
C GLN A 939 13.69 -17.35 -2.26
N HIS A 940 13.53 -18.00 -1.10
CA HIS A 940 12.92 -19.32 -1.02
C HIS A 940 11.48 -19.31 -1.54
N PHE A 941 10.70 -18.30 -1.22
CA PHE A 941 9.34 -18.12 -1.75
C PHE A 941 9.38 -17.99 -3.28
N VAL A 942 10.17 -17.09 -3.84
CA VAL A 942 10.29 -16.88 -5.30
C VAL A 942 10.73 -18.15 -6.03
N ASN A 943 11.67 -18.92 -5.46
CA ASN A 943 12.15 -20.16 -6.06
C ASN A 943 11.08 -21.26 -6.10
N ASN A 944 10.17 -21.27 -5.13
CA ASN A 944 9.16 -22.32 -4.93
C ASN A 944 7.73 -21.87 -5.24
N ALA A 945 7.53 -20.63 -5.67
CA ALA A 945 6.24 -20.08 -6.04
C ALA A 945 5.57 -20.94 -7.11
N GLU A 946 4.24 -21.05 -7.06
CA GLU A 946 3.47 -21.79 -8.05
C GLU A 946 3.38 -21.03 -9.37
N ALA A 947 3.87 -21.64 -10.45
CA ALA A 947 3.62 -21.19 -11.82
C ALA A 947 2.19 -21.58 -12.21
N GLY A 948 1.51 -20.73 -13.00
CA GLY A 948 0.08 -20.80 -13.32
C GLY A 948 -0.50 -22.23 -13.38
N LYS A 949 -1.30 -22.61 -12.37
CA LYS A 949 -2.05 -23.87 -12.37
C LYS A 949 -3.46 -23.62 -12.87
N GLU A 950 -3.91 -24.36 -13.89
CA GLU A 950 -5.34 -24.54 -14.14
C GLU A 950 -5.94 -25.38 -13.00
N SER A 951 -6.80 -24.79 -12.19
CA SER A 951 -7.47 -25.49 -11.11
C SER A 951 -8.59 -26.37 -11.68
N VAL A 952 -8.45 -27.69 -11.51
CA VAL A 952 -9.47 -28.68 -11.89
C VAL A 952 -10.80 -28.35 -11.22
N GLY A 953 -11.77 -27.84 -12.01
CA GLY A 953 -13.14 -27.59 -11.59
C GLY A 953 -13.55 -26.14 -11.32
N THR A 954 -12.65 -25.14 -11.49
CA THR A 954 -13.03 -23.71 -11.40
C THR A 954 -12.55 -22.84 -12.57
N ASP A 955 -11.84 -23.40 -13.55
CA ASP A 955 -11.32 -22.79 -14.79
C ASP A 955 -10.48 -21.49 -14.67
N GLN A 956 -10.36 -20.91 -13.47
CA GLN A 956 -9.71 -19.60 -13.29
C GLN A 956 -8.20 -19.71 -13.03
N GLY A 957 -7.73 -20.74 -12.33
CA GLY A 957 -6.31 -20.93 -12.01
C GLY A 957 -5.68 -19.78 -11.20
N TYR A 958 -4.44 -19.96 -10.74
CA TYR A 958 -3.67 -18.90 -10.08
C TYR A 958 -2.16 -19.09 -10.30
N SER A 959 -1.42 -17.99 -10.21
CA SER A 959 0.05 -17.99 -10.09
C SER A 959 0.46 -17.23 -8.83
N GLU A 960 1.56 -17.62 -8.21
CA GLU A 960 2.11 -16.91 -7.05
C GLU A 960 3.19 -15.91 -7.50
N ALA A 961 3.25 -14.77 -6.81
CA ALA A 961 4.26 -13.75 -7.00
C ALA A 961 4.58 -13.04 -5.67
N LEU A 962 5.81 -12.57 -5.53
CA LEU A 962 6.23 -11.68 -4.45
C LEU A 962 6.19 -10.24 -4.95
N VAL A 963 5.27 -9.43 -4.44
CA VAL A 963 5.15 -7.99 -4.77
C VAL A 963 5.87 -7.19 -3.72
N ARG A 964 6.93 -6.49 -4.10
CA ARG A 964 7.76 -5.67 -3.22
C ARG A 964 7.58 -4.20 -3.56
N ILE A 965 7.43 -3.39 -2.53
CA ILE A 965 7.12 -1.97 -2.63
C ILE A 965 8.02 -1.24 -1.66
N ASP A 966 8.83 -0.30 -2.14
CA ASP A 966 9.85 0.35 -1.32
C ASP A 966 9.29 1.00 -0.04
N GLU A 967 8.12 1.64 -0.14
CA GLU A 967 7.45 2.34 0.96
C GLU A 967 6.62 1.41 1.88
N HIS A 968 6.00 0.38 1.31
CA HIS A 968 4.97 -0.42 2.01
C HIS A 968 5.42 -1.83 2.41
N GLY A 969 6.51 -2.33 1.83
CA GLY A 969 7.09 -3.63 2.16
C GLY A 969 6.80 -4.72 1.13
N ASP A 970 6.83 -5.98 1.56
CA ASP A 970 6.90 -7.14 0.66
C ASP A 970 5.70 -8.07 0.91
N TYR A 971 4.92 -8.34 -0.12
CA TYR A 971 3.62 -9.02 -0.07
C TYR A 971 3.65 -10.29 -0.93
N PRO A 972 3.63 -11.50 -0.35
CA PRO A 972 3.37 -12.71 -1.11
C PRO A 972 1.91 -12.72 -1.55
N VAL A 973 1.68 -12.80 -2.86
CA VAL A 973 0.34 -12.75 -3.42
C VAL A 973 0.08 -13.92 -4.36
N GLN A 974 -1.16 -14.36 -4.37
CA GLN A 974 -1.76 -15.14 -5.42
C GLN A 974 -2.39 -14.19 -6.44
N VAL A 975 -1.86 -14.21 -7.65
CA VAL A 975 -2.41 -13.49 -8.79
C VAL A 975 -3.56 -14.30 -9.35
N ARG A 976 -4.78 -13.82 -9.08
CA ARG A 976 -6.03 -14.37 -9.60
C ARG A 976 -6.69 -13.37 -10.54
N THR A 977 -7.15 -13.87 -11.68
CA THR A 977 -8.00 -13.11 -12.61
C THR A 977 -9.44 -13.54 -12.46
N SER A 978 -10.36 -12.57 -12.55
CA SER A 978 -11.76 -12.90 -12.78
C SER A 978 -11.92 -13.61 -14.13
N TRP A 979 -13.02 -14.34 -14.33
CA TRP A 979 -13.23 -15.09 -15.57
C TRP A 979 -13.25 -14.16 -16.80
N GLU A 980 -13.82 -12.96 -16.67
CA GLU A 980 -13.86 -11.97 -17.75
C GLU A 980 -12.46 -11.38 -18.04
N GLU A 981 -11.66 -11.11 -17.01
CA GLU A 981 -10.26 -10.67 -17.18
C GLU A 981 -9.45 -11.76 -17.89
N LYS A 982 -9.59 -13.00 -17.44
CA LYS A 982 -8.90 -14.16 -18.02
C LYS A 982 -9.24 -14.32 -19.50
N ARG A 983 -10.52 -14.19 -19.86
CA ARG A 983 -10.97 -14.36 -21.25
C ARG A 983 -10.41 -13.31 -22.20
N VAL A 984 -10.23 -12.08 -21.72
CA VAL A 984 -9.60 -11.00 -22.50
C VAL A 984 -8.09 -11.23 -22.67
N ILE A 985 -7.44 -11.75 -21.63
CA ILE A 985 -5.99 -12.02 -21.63
C ILE A 985 -5.64 -13.22 -22.51
N ASP A 986 -6.39 -14.31 -22.39
CA ASP A 986 -6.14 -15.58 -23.09
C ASP A 986 -6.67 -15.57 -24.54
N LEU A 987 -7.20 -14.43 -25.04
CA LEU A 987 -7.71 -14.36 -26.40
C LEU A 987 -6.55 -14.45 -27.42
N ASP A 988 -6.46 -15.58 -28.11
CA ASP A 988 -5.57 -15.73 -29.27
C ASP A 988 -6.34 -15.45 -30.57
N THR A 989 -5.88 -14.45 -31.32
CA THR A 989 -6.46 -14.04 -32.61
C THR A 989 -5.95 -14.87 -33.79
N HIS A 990 -4.98 -15.77 -33.59
CA HIS A 990 -4.39 -16.62 -34.64
C HIS A 990 -4.91 -18.07 -34.62
N GLU A 991 -5.41 -18.58 -33.49
CA GLU A 991 -5.96 -19.94 -33.39
C GLU A 991 -7.48 -20.04 -33.61
N LYS A 992 -7.82 -20.40 -34.86
CA LYS A 992 -9.00 -21.18 -35.34
C LYS A 992 -10.41 -20.55 -35.42
N ASP A 993 -10.94 -20.72 -36.63
CA ASP A 993 -12.34 -20.78 -37.11
C ASP A 993 -13.43 -20.70 -36.01
N PRO A 994 -14.37 -19.72 -36.06
CA PRO A 994 -15.34 -19.39 -35.01
C PRO A 994 -16.40 -20.48 -34.69
N VAL A 995 -16.18 -21.73 -35.11
CA VAL A 995 -17.15 -22.84 -34.98
C VAL A 995 -16.63 -23.97 -34.07
N ASP A 996 -15.31 -24.09 -33.83
CA ASP A 996 -14.75 -25.19 -33.02
C ASP A 996 -14.76 -24.94 -31.49
N ILE A 997 -15.14 -23.73 -31.04
CA ILE A 997 -15.20 -23.35 -29.61
C ILE A 997 -16.62 -23.54 -29.02
N LEU A 998 -17.62 -23.78 -29.85
CA LEU A 998 -19.04 -23.74 -29.46
C LEU A 998 -19.56 -24.95 -28.66
N ILE A 999 -18.69 -25.86 -28.22
CA ILE A 999 -19.11 -27.02 -27.40
C ILE A 999 -18.07 -27.32 -26.33
N GLU A 1000 -18.09 -26.60 -25.22
CA GLU A 1000 -17.91 -27.20 -23.89
C GLU A 1000 -18.48 -26.27 -22.79
N GLU A 1001 -19.41 -26.83 -22.02
CA GLU A 1001 -20.17 -26.31 -20.85
C GLU A 1001 -20.03 -24.82 -20.48
N GLN A 1002 -20.95 -23.98 -20.96
CA GLN A 1002 -20.95 -22.54 -20.68
C GLN A 1002 -22.30 -22.07 -20.09
N PRO A 1003 -22.33 -21.36 -18.95
CA PRO A 1003 -23.53 -20.69 -18.45
C PRO A 1003 -23.88 -19.45 -19.31
N GLU A 1004 -25.17 -19.17 -19.51
CA GLU A 1004 -25.72 -18.15 -20.45
C GLU A 1004 -25.04 -16.76 -20.41
N ARG A 1005 -24.52 -16.33 -19.26
CA ARG A 1005 -23.81 -15.04 -19.13
C ARG A 1005 -22.40 -15.05 -19.74
N ILE A 1006 -21.70 -16.18 -19.64
CA ILE A 1006 -20.35 -16.32 -20.18
C ILE A 1006 -20.46 -16.43 -21.71
N GLU A 1007 -21.44 -17.20 -22.22
CA GLU A 1007 -21.76 -17.27 -23.66
C GLU A 1007 -22.02 -15.88 -24.25
N ALA A 1008 -22.86 -15.07 -23.60
CA ALA A 1008 -23.14 -13.71 -24.07
C ALA A 1008 -21.89 -12.81 -24.08
N PHE A 1009 -20.99 -12.95 -23.11
CA PHE A 1009 -19.73 -12.20 -23.06
C PHE A 1009 -18.72 -12.69 -24.10
N GLU A 1010 -18.71 -13.98 -24.41
CA GLU A 1010 -17.86 -14.58 -25.45
C GLU A 1010 -18.30 -14.20 -26.85
N ASP A 1011 -19.61 -14.23 -27.10
CA ASP A 1011 -20.20 -13.70 -28.33
C ASP A 1011 -19.87 -12.22 -28.48
N PHE A 1012 -19.93 -11.46 -27.38
CA PHE A 1012 -19.54 -10.05 -27.37
C PHE A 1012 -18.05 -9.86 -27.67
N LEU A 1013 -17.16 -10.59 -26.98
CA LEU A 1013 -15.70 -10.55 -27.20
C LEU A 1013 -15.33 -10.87 -28.65
N SER A 1014 -15.85 -11.98 -29.18
CA SER A 1014 -15.57 -12.42 -30.54
C SER A 1014 -16.10 -11.42 -31.57
N THR A 1015 -17.29 -10.86 -31.33
CA THR A 1015 -17.87 -9.82 -32.18
C THR A 1015 -17.03 -8.55 -32.18
N GLU A 1016 -16.61 -8.05 -31.00
CA GLU A 1016 -15.81 -6.83 -30.89
C GLU A 1016 -14.39 -7.01 -31.45
N ALA A 1017 -13.73 -8.16 -31.18
CA ALA A 1017 -12.47 -8.51 -31.81
C ALA A 1017 -12.61 -8.49 -33.35
N MET A 1018 -13.66 -9.12 -33.88
CA MET A 1018 -13.90 -9.18 -35.31
C MET A 1018 -14.21 -7.79 -35.91
N LYS A 1019 -14.93 -6.91 -35.18
CA LYS A 1019 -15.12 -5.51 -35.59
C LYS A 1019 -13.79 -4.77 -35.68
N GLY A 1020 -12.89 -4.93 -34.70
CA GLY A 1020 -11.57 -4.34 -34.71
C GLY A 1020 -10.74 -4.80 -35.92
N VAL A 1021 -10.73 -6.10 -36.20
CA VAL A 1021 -10.07 -6.67 -37.39
C VAL A 1021 -10.64 -6.09 -38.69
N LEU A 1022 -11.97 -6.04 -38.83
CA LEU A 1022 -12.63 -5.50 -40.01
C LEU A 1022 -12.37 -3.99 -40.18
N ALA A 1023 -12.32 -3.24 -39.08
CA ALA A 1023 -11.97 -1.82 -39.08
C ALA A 1023 -10.53 -1.59 -39.56
N HIS A 1024 -9.59 -2.44 -39.14
CA HIS A 1024 -8.22 -2.42 -39.65
C HIS A 1024 -8.12 -2.71 -41.15
N HIS A 1025 -9.09 -3.43 -41.71
CA HIS A 1025 -9.20 -3.64 -43.16
C HIS A 1025 -10.01 -2.55 -43.89
N GLY A 1026 -10.27 -1.42 -43.25
CA GLY A 1026 -10.84 -0.21 -43.87
C GLY A 1026 -12.36 -0.11 -43.84
N LEU A 1027 -13.06 -0.97 -43.08
CA LEU A 1027 -14.50 -0.85 -42.85
C LEU A 1027 -14.79 0.13 -41.70
N THR A 1028 -15.82 0.96 -41.86
CA THR A 1028 -16.34 1.73 -40.72
C THR A 1028 -16.99 0.80 -39.70
N VAL A 1029 -17.07 1.20 -38.43
CA VAL A 1029 -17.75 0.41 -37.37
C VAL A 1029 -19.17 0.03 -37.78
N ASP A 1030 -19.92 0.97 -38.38
CA ASP A 1030 -21.26 0.70 -38.92
C ASP A 1030 -21.26 -0.35 -40.04
N GLN A 1031 -20.24 -0.37 -40.90
CA GLN A 1031 -20.11 -1.37 -41.97
C GLN A 1031 -19.70 -2.73 -41.40
N ALA A 1032 -18.77 -2.77 -40.44
CA ALA A 1032 -18.38 -4.00 -39.75
C ALA A 1032 -19.58 -4.58 -38.97
N GLU A 1033 -20.37 -3.74 -38.31
CA GLU A 1033 -21.64 -4.13 -37.67
C GLU A 1033 -22.64 -4.68 -38.68
N ASN A 1034 -22.81 -4.06 -39.85
CA ASN A 1034 -23.71 -4.57 -40.88
C ASN A 1034 -23.22 -5.92 -41.46
N VAL A 1035 -21.90 -6.12 -41.59
CA VAL A 1035 -21.29 -7.39 -42.02
C VAL A 1035 -21.54 -8.49 -41.00
N LEU A 1036 -21.37 -8.19 -39.71
CA LEU A 1036 -21.55 -9.14 -38.61
C LEU A 1036 -23.02 -9.38 -38.26
N SER A 1037 -23.91 -8.41 -38.49
CA SER A 1037 -25.33 -8.48 -38.11
C SER A 1037 -26.29 -9.01 -39.18
N GLY A 1038 -25.85 -9.20 -40.44
CA GLY A 1038 -26.69 -9.94 -41.39
C GLY A 1038 -26.47 -9.66 -42.88
N LEU A 1039 -25.44 -10.27 -43.47
CA LEU A 1039 -25.47 -10.57 -44.91
C LEU A 1039 -26.08 -11.96 -45.12
N SER A 1040 -27.14 -12.04 -45.93
CA SER A 1040 -27.61 -13.33 -46.41
C SER A 1040 -26.54 -13.99 -47.30
N GLU A 1041 -26.53 -15.32 -47.39
CA GLU A 1041 -25.57 -16.11 -48.19
C GLU A 1041 -25.45 -15.59 -49.65
N GLU A 1042 -26.55 -15.05 -50.21
CA GLU A 1042 -26.60 -14.44 -51.53
C GLU A 1042 -25.88 -13.08 -51.61
N GLU A 1043 -25.85 -12.29 -50.52
CA GLU A 1043 -25.17 -11.01 -50.46
C GLU A 1043 -23.68 -11.17 -50.16
N LEU A 1044 -23.30 -12.19 -49.39
CA LEU A 1044 -21.91 -12.59 -49.14
C LEU A 1044 -21.24 -13.11 -50.42
N VAL A 1045 -21.95 -13.92 -51.21
CA VAL A 1045 -21.50 -14.36 -52.55
C VAL A 1045 -21.39 -13.18 -53.51
N LYS A 1046 -22.25 -12.17 -53.39
CA LYS A 1046 -22.22 -10.97 -54.23
C LYS A 1046 -21.12 -9.99 -53.82
N ALA A 1047 -20.85 -9.85 -52.52
CA ALA A 1047 -19.75 -9.05 -51.99
C ALA A 1047 -18.39 -9.70 -52.30
N MET A 1048 -18.28 -11.02 -52.14
CA MET A 1048 -17.11 -11.78 -52.59
C MET A 1048 -16.94 -11.75 -54.10
N SER A 1049 -18.02 -11.79 -54.89
CA SER A 1049 -17.96 -11.62 -56.35
C SER A 1049 -17.46 -10.23 -56.73
N VAL A 1050 -17.88 -9.17 -56.04
CA VAL A 1050 -17.41 -7.79 -56.29
C VAL A 1050 -15.95 -7.63 -55.85
N ALA A 1051 -15.55 -8.22 -54.71
CA ALA A 1051 -14.16 -8.20 -54.23
C ALA A 1051 -13.23 -9.04 -55.12
N PHE A 1052 -13.69 -10.18 -55.64
CA PHE A 1052 -12.93 -10.99 -56.63
C PHE A 1052 -12.88 -10.33 -58.00
N ASP A 1053 -13.94 -9.66 -58.45
CA ASP A 1053 -13.95 -8.91 -59.71
C ASP A 1053 -13.06 -7.65 -59.62
N GLN A 1054 -12.91 -7.04 -58.44
CA GLN A 1054 -11.97 -5.94 -58.19
C GLN A 1054 -10.51 -6.43 -58.07
N ALA A 1055 -10.26 -7.53 -57.35
CA ALA A 1055 -8.92 -8.11 -57.24
C ALA A 1055 -8.40 -8.67 -58.58
N THR A 1056 -9.29 -9.15 -59.47
CA THR A 1056 -8.89 -9.61 -60.81
C THR A 1056 -8.80 -8.49 -61.84
N ALA A 1057 -9.50 -7.36 -61.64
CA ALA A 1057 -9.34 -6.16 -62.47
C ALA A 1057 -8.01 -5.45 -62.20
N ASP A 1058 -7.57 -5.34 -60.94
CA ASP A 1058 -6.29 -4.72 -60.58
C ASP A 1058 -5.07 -5.56 -61.03
N GLU A 1059 -5.17 -6.90 -61.08
CA GLU A 1059 -4.10 -7.75 -61.62
C GLU A 1059 -3.99 -7.73 -63.15
N THR A 1060 -5.01 -7.27 -63.89
CA THR A 1060 -4.95 -7.19 -65.36
C THR A 1060 -4.68 -5.78 -65.92
N GLU A 1061 -4.85 -4.72 -65.12
CA GLU A 1061 -4.52 -3.35 -65.56
C GLU A 1061 -3.03 -2.97 -65.39
N GLU A 1062 -2.25 -3.62 -64.53
CA GLU A 1062 -0.82 -3.28 -64.36
C GLU A 1062 0.14 -3.83 -65.44
N THR A 1063 -0.32 -4.69 -66.37
CA THR A 1063 0.61 -5.24 -67.39
C THR A 1063 0.50 -4.63 -68.80
N GLN A 1064 -0.41 -3.68 -69.08
CA GLN A 1064 -0.54 -3.12 -70.44
C GLN A 1064 -0.90 -1.63 -70.54
N GLU A 1065 -0.25 -0.73 -69.79
CA GLU A 1065 -0.18 0.70 -70.17
C GLU A 1065 1.23 1.31 -70.02
N GLN A 1066 2.20 0.75 -70.76
CA GLN A 1066 3.27 1.54 -71.38
C GLN A 1066 3.20 1.36 -72.90
N ARG A 1067 2.39 2.19 -73.56
CA ARG A 1067 2.67 2.86 -74.85
C ARG A 1067 1.38 3.43 -75.46
N SER A 1068 1.36 4.75 -75.60
CA SER A 1068 0.59 5.46 -76.63
C SER A 1068 1.54 6.45 -77.35
N PRO A 1069 1.20 7.00 -78.53
CA PRO A 1069 0.01 6.76 -79.36
C PRO A 1069 0.34 6.47 -80.84
N THR A 1070 -0.60 5.86 -81.58
CA THR A 1070 -1.06 6.37 -82.88
C THR A 1070 -2.23 5.57 -83.46
N ASP A 1071 -3.21 6.34 -83.93
CA ASP A 1071 -4.13 6.13 -85.05
C ASP A 1071 -5.27 5.10 -85.04
N ASP A 1072 -6.45 5.71 -85.23
CA ASP A 1072 -7.53 5.42 -86.18
C ASP A 1072 -8.27 4.07 -86.10
N GLY A 1073 -9.59 4.20 -85.90
CA GLY A 1073 -10.50 3.08 -85.85
C GLY A 1073 -10.74 2.44 -87.21
N THR A 1074 -10.97 1.13 -87.22
CA THR A 1074 -11.89 0.44 -88.14
C THR A 1074 -12.14 -1.00 -87.68
N LEU A 1075 -13.43 -1.36 -87.59
CA LEU A 1075 -13.99 -2.72 -87.63
C LEU A 1075 -13.59 -3.46 -88.95
N PRO A 1076 -13.90 -4.77 -89.22
CA PRO A 1076 -14.64 -5.82 -88.47
C PRO A 1076 -14.05 -7.28 -88.61
N ASP A 1077 -14.82 -8.26 -88.11
CA ASP A 1077 -15.21 -9.54 -88.77
C ASP A 1077 -14.56 -10.91 -88.42
N SER A 1078 -15.49 -11.84 -88.11
CA SER A 1078 -15.56 -13.27 -88.51
C SER A 1078 -14.65 -14.28 -87.77
N MET A 1079 -15.20 -15.26 -87.03
CA MET A 1079 -15.81 -16.54 -87.42
C MET A 1079 -14.89 -17.74 -87.20
N THR A 1080 -15.38 -18.65 -86.36
CA THR A 1080 -15.40 -20.13 -86.50
C THR A 1080 -14.09 -20.93 -86.60
N ASP A 1081 -13.85 -21.67 -85.51
CA ASP A 1081 -14.07 -23.12 -85.40
C ASP A 1081 -13.16 -24.13 -86.14
N THR A 1082 -12.66 -25.05 -85.29
CA THR A 1082 -12.47 -26.50 -85.49
C THR A 1082 -11.26 -27.06 -86.24
N GLU A 1083 -10.51 -27.96 -85.57
CA GLU A 1083 -10.40 -29.43 -85.82
C GLU A 1083 -9.01 -30.03 -85.48
N SER A 1084 -9.01 -30.93 -84.48
CA SER A 1084 -8.42 -32.31 -84.42
C SER A 1084 -7.04 -32.63 -85.03
N GLN A 1085 -6.18 -33.56 -84.54
CA GLN A 1085 -6.21 -34.70 -83.61
C GLN A 1085 -4.78 -35.33 -83.61
N LEU A 1086 -4.43 -36.15 -82.59
CA LEU A 1086 -3.64 -37.44 -82.61
C LEU A 1086 -2.93 -37.64 -81.25
N HIS A 1087 -3.37 -38.45 -80.26
CA HIS A 1087 -3.62 -39.90 -80.13
C HIS A 1087 -2.37 -40.79 -79.90
N VAL A 1088 -2.20 -41.38 -78.69
CA VAL A 1088 -1.62 -42.73 -78.43
C VAL A 1088 -2.09 -43.31 -77.05
N GLN A 1089 -2.83 -44.43 -77.10
CA GLN A 1089 -2.83 -45.70 -76.30
C GLN A 1089 -2.31 -45.74 -74.83
N ARG A 1090 -2.81 -46.53 -73.85
CA ARG A 1090 -3.45 -47.88 -73.83
C ARG A 1090 -3.95 -48.24 -72.39
N GLN A 1091 -5.12 -48.90 -72.27
CA GLN A 1091 -5.56 -50.07 -71.42
C GLN A 1091 -4.94 -50.36 -70.03
N THR A 1092 -5.56 -50.94 -68.98
CA THR A 1092 -6.91 -51.41 -68.53
C THR A 1092 -6.76 -52.03 -67.10
N ASP A 1093 -7.80 -51.92 -66.25
CA ASP A 1093 -8.29 -52.79 -65.12
C ASP A 1093 -7.37 -53.21 -63.93
N SER A 1094 -7.63 -52.82 -62.66
CA SER A 1094 -8.54 -53.40 -61.59
C SER A 1094 -7.81 -54.38 -60.60
N PRO A 1095 -8.38 -54.92 -59.49
CA PRO A 1095 -8.43 -54.37 -58.11
C PRO A 1095 -8.01 -55.34 -56.93
N PHE A 1096 -8.13 -54.87 -55.66
CA PHE A 1096 -8.44 -55.58 -54.37
C PHE A 1096 -7.44 -56.51 -53.59
N THR A 1097 -7.56 -56.48 -52.24
CA THR A 1097 -7.11 -57.42 -51.13
C THR A 1097 -5.62 -57.41 -50.69
N GLY A 1098 -5.17 -57.66 -49.43
CA GLY A 1098 -5.79 -58.02 -48.13
C GLY A 1098 -4.69 -58.37 -47.06
N THR A 1099 -5.02 -58.13 -45.77
CA THR A 1099 -4.71 -58.85 -44.48
C THR A 1099 -3.40 -59.62 -44.16
N ASP A 1100 -2.95 -59.39 -42.90
CA ASP A 1100 -2.44 -60.30 -41.83
C ASP A 1100 -1.01 -60.89 -41.77
N GLY A 1101 -0.43 -60.83 -40.54
CA GLY A 1101 0.64 -61.73 -40.06
C GLY A 1101 1.43 -61.25 -38.81
N ALA A 1102 1.17 -61.86 -37.64
CA ALA A 1102 1.76 -61.68 -36.28
C ALA A 1102 3.24 -62.18 -36.11
N PRO A 1103 3.80 -62.48 -34.90
CA PRO A 1103 3.88 -61.83 -33.56
C PRO A 1103 5.35 -61.76 -32.99
N HIS A 1104 5.61 -61.07 -31.86
CA HIS A 1104 6.40 -61.59 -30.70
C HIS A 1104 6.58 -60.57 -29.54
N GLU A 1105 6.75 -61.14 -28.35
CA GLU A 1105 6.72 -60.61 -26.98
C GLU A 1105 8.00 -59.88 -26.47
N ASN A 1106 7.84 -59.22 -25.32
CA ASN A 1106 8.80 -58.92 -24.24
C ASN A 1106 9.90 -57.88 -24.53
N GLY A 1107 10.23 -56.92 -23.65
CA GLY A 1107 9.89 -56.68 -22.26
C GLY A 1107 11.03 -55.88 -21.59
N GLY A 1108 10.68 -55.08 -20.56
CA GLY A 1108 11.61 -54.43 -19.63
C GLY A 1108 12.22 -53.10 -20.13
N GLY A 1109 12.33 -52.03 -19.34
CA GLY A 1109 12.16 -51.86 -17.91
C GLY A 1109 13.21 -50.88 -17.38
N SER A 1110 12.72 -49.83 -16.70
CA SER A 1110 13.31 -49.14 -15.53
C SER A 1110 14.60 -48.31 -15.62
N HIS A 1111 14.52 -47.14 -14.96
CA HIS A 1111 15.58 -46.26 -14.42
C HIS A 1111 16.44 -45.55 -15.48
N GLU A 1112 16.68 -44.24 -15.44
CA GLU A 1112 16.80 -43.24 -14.35
C GLU A 1112 15.97 -41.99 -14.59
#